data_AF-A0AA35PEM3-F1
#
_entry.id   AF-A0AA35PEM3-F1
#
_cell.length_a   1.000
_cell.length_b   1.000
_cell.length_c   1.000
_cell.angle_alpha   90.00
_cell.angle_beta   90.00
_cell.angle_gamma   90.00
#
_symmetry.space_group_name_H-M   'P 1'
#
loop_
_entity.id
_entity.type
_entity.pdbx_description
1 polymer ?
#
loop_
_entity_poly.entity_id
_entity_poly.type
_entity_poly.pdbx_seq_one_letter_code
_entity_poly.pdbx_strand_id
1 'polypeptide(L)'
;MIRKKVSGSDAQDTGLLIGLGKSPSGLYEDSSILPNGGAGRDTFDVDDDDDPIYIYGDETYGYPRSASGNYFRDGKTKIDFVLVWEEKLRPSKKRRNKHPHPEGERAAGQGAGWEAARGRHERWRQKYLKNLRTTGLLMEKEETLSDRKGIHYMKLSAPWEVLVYYAEELCMRAPLQAHPNPDRNSSDDLLQKLHLPNIMAQQVPKKPVDYYTCAFRKSKLDKFLGSEQHDSYFTNTQRHRIVYEILARTIYGKRKHAEMGIDRLLNEGVYSAAFPLHEGPFELPEYEVLGEELNPRQILYRFWAQWRCWYKYQPLDHIREYFGEKVAIYFAWLGFYTAWLLPAAAVGTLVFLAGLFTMGTNTPAQEICSSGGQFLMCPLCDTCGNWNLSEICPMAKVGYLFDHPGTVFFSIFMSFWAVTFLEYWKRKNATLAHHWDCMDFQEDEERPRPEFAAMAPHMEQNPVTGVKEPYFPERDRLSRILTGSMAIIIMLCVVMIFLVSVIMYRGIVSTMMYHTGNTILMTQAGNIANISSCMVNLVLILLMSQVYTSLAEKLTRWEMHRTQTQHEDAFTFKVFIFQFVNFYSSPFYVAFFKGRFVGYPGQYGKLLGMRNEDCGPGGCLIELAQQLFIIMVGKQIVSNIQEFLIPKLKSWRQKRKLARVRGAQICQEPKRWEEDYELIECEGLFEEYLEMVLQFGFITIFVAAFPLAPLFALLNNWVEIRLDAQKFACEYRRPVAERAQDISVWFFILDVLAQISVIVNAFLIAFTSDFLPRLLYQYEYDSHLRGYVNFTLAYAPPSFADSNHTMCRYKAFRDPHGSQTLFYWKLLAIRLGFIIAFEHVVFFCLRLIDWLVPDVPKSLEVKIKRERYLAKQALADNQDVLLTQAAFYPAA
;
A
#
# COMPACT_ATOMS: atom_id res chain seq x y z
N MET A 1 -32.14 -36.04 26.14
CA MET A 1 -31.88 -37.24 26.98
C MET A 1 -31.23 -36.79 28.29
N ILE A 2 -31.37 -37.56 29.38
CA ILE A 2 -30.92 -37.19 30.75
C ILE A 2 -30.16 -38.39 31.37
N ARG A 3 -29.25 -38.11 32.32
CA ARG A 3 -28.32 -38.98 33.10
C ARG A 3 -26.86 -38.92 32.59
N LYS A 4 -25.84 -39.11 33.44
CA LYS A 4 -25.82 -39.82 34.76
C LYS A 4 -24.88 -39.17 35.80
N LYS A 5 -25.16 -39.40 37.10
CA LYS A 5 -24.33 -39.05 38.28
C LYS A 5 -23.49 -40.25 38.78
N VAL A 6 -22.35 -39.98 39.42
CA VAL A 6 -21.73 -40.57 40.65
C VAL A 6 -20.52 -39.68 41.02
N SER A 7 -20.16 -39.22 42.23
CA SER A 7 -20.63 -39.29 43.64
C SER A 7 -20.03 -40.33 44.62
N GLY A 8 -18.93 -39.95 45.29
CA GLY A 8 -18.40 -40.44 46.58
C GLY A 8 -17.18 -39.57 46.99
N SER A 9 -16.90 -39.13 48.23
CA SER A 9 -16.95 -39.72 49.60
C SER A 9 -15.78 -40.66 49.91
N ASP A 10 -15.08 -40.64 51.06
CA ASP A 10 -14.92 -39.68 52.18
C ASP A 10 -13.66 -40.10 52.97
N ALA A 11 -12.98 -39.18 53.69
CA ALA A 11 -11.96 -39.51 54.72
C ALA A 11 -11.69 -38.32 55.66
N GLN A 12 -11.41 -38.58 56.94
CA GLN A 12 -11.27 -37.55 57.99
C GLN A 12 -10.19 -37.89 59.03
N ASP A 13 -9.73 -36.84 59.73
CA ASP A 13 -9.10 -36.81 61.07
C ASP A 13 -7.65 -37.30 61.31
N THR A 14 -7.15 -36.81 62.46
CA THR A 14 -5.83 -37.02 63.14
C THR A 14 -4.61 -36.28 62.56
N GLY A 15 -3.71 -35.71 63.37
CA GLY A 15 -3.80 -35.44 64.82
C GLY A 15 -2.45 -35.13 65.51
N LEU A 16 -2.46 -34.17 66.46
CA LEU A 16 -1.34 -33.75 67.34
C LEU A 16 -0.11 -33.10 66.66
N LEU A 17 0.89 -32.55 67.38
CA LEU A 17 1.00 -31.53 68.46
C LEU A 17 2.45 -31.55 69.02
N ILE A 18 2.92 -30.45 69.61
CA ILE A 18 4.22 -30.28 70.33
C ILE A 18 5.46 -30.25 69.38
N GLY A 19 6.47 -29.39 69.56
CA GLY A 19 6.59 -28.20 70.43
C GLY A 19 8.01 -27.91 70.95
N LEU A 20 8.32 -26.61 71.14
CA LEU A 20 9.46 -26.02 71.91
C LEU A 20 10.91 -26.24 71.40
N GLY A 21 11.75 -25.19 71.43
CA GLY A 21 13.22 -25.42 71.49
C GLY A 21 14.26 -24.33 71.16
N LYS A 22 14.26 -23.17 71.84
CA LYS A 22 15.46 -22.32 72.16
C LYS A 22 16.36 -21.72 71.04
N SER A 23 16.72 -20.44 71.25
CA SER A 23 17.90 -19.74 70.68
C SER A 23 19.19 -20.10 71.48
N PRO A 24 20.43 -19.80 71.03
CA PRO A 24 20.97 -18.45 71.32
C PRO A 24 22.00 -17.84 70.32
N SER A 25 21.92 -16.50 70.20
CA SER A 25 23.03 -15.51 70.16
C SER A 25 24.20 -15.53 69.14
N GLY A 26 24.30 -14.43 68.38
CA GLY A 26 25.56 -13.78 67.93
C GLY A 26 26.10 -14.21 66.56
N LEU A 27 26.74 -13.36 65.74
CA LEU A 27 27.06 -11.90 65.75
C LEU A 27 27.25 -11.46 64.26
N TYR A 28 27.47 -10.21 63.83
CA TYR A 28 27.86 -8.97 64.54
C TYR A 28 27.12 -7.71 63.98
N GLU A 29 27.77 -6.91 63.12
CA GLU A 29 27.34 -5.62 62.53
C GLU A 29 27.51 -5.68 60.98
N ASP A 30 27.04 -4.76 60.11
CA ASP A 30 26.80 -3.32 60.29
C ASP A 30 25.73 -2.71 59.31
N SER A 31 25.42 -1.43 59.55
CA SER A 31 24.69 -0.36 58.83
C SER A 31 24.52 -0.38 57.28
N SER A 32 23.54 0.34 56.68
CA SER A 32 22.35 1.02 57.25
C SER A 32 21.24 1.36 56.22
N ILE A 33 19.99 1.03 56.60
CA ILE A 33 18.78 1.89 56.58
C ILE A 33 18.41 2.64 55.27
N LEU A 34 17.44 2.06 54.55
CA LEU A 34 16.34 2.81 53.93
C LEU A 34 15.32 3.25 55.02
N PRO A 35 14.76 4.47 54.98
CA PRO A 35 13.46 4.76 55.57
C PRO A 35 12.33 4.45 54.57
N ASN A 36 11.24 3.86 55.06
CA ASN A 36 10.11 3.42 54.24
C ASN A 36 8.80 4.07 54.75
N GLY A 37 7.84 4.29 53.85
CA GLY A 37 6.44 4.59 54.19
C GLY A 37 6.01 6.05 54.19
N GLY A 38 4.70 6.27 54.03
CA GLY A 38 4.05 7.58 54.06
C GLY A 38 3.01 7.76 52.96
N ALA A 39 1.77 7.31 53.20
CA ALA A 39 0.64 7.68 52.35
C ALA A 39 0.02 8.99 52.86
N GLY A 40 0.00 10.03 52.03
CA GLY A 40 -0.60 11.32 52.35
C GLY A 40 -1.16 12.00 51.11
N ARG A 41 -2.33 12.62 51.24
CA ARG A 41 -2.67 13.79 50.41
C ARG A 41 -1.90 14.97 51.00
N ASP A 42 -1.34 15.82 50.15
CA ASP A 42 -1.72 17.24 50.14
C ASP A 42 -1.23 17.95 48.88
N THR A 43 -1.78 19.13 48.64
CA THR A 43 -1.41 20.02 47.55
C THR A 43 -0.25 20.92 47.96
N PHE A 44 0.83 20.93 47.18
CA PHE A 44 1.79 22.03 47.17
C PHE A 44 2.15 22.39 45.73
N ASP A 45 1.82 23.62 45.34
CA ASP A 45 2.55 24.33 44.31
C ASP A 45 3.89 24.77 44.92
N VAL A 46 4.97 24.66 44.14
CA VAL A 46 6.27 25.25 44.44
C VAL A 46 6.75 25.92 43.16
N ASP A 47 6.72 27.24 43.13
CA ASP A 47 7.43 28.04 42.16
C ASP A 47 8.90 28.12 42.60
N ASP A 48 9.79 27.44 41.86
CA ASP A 48 11.24 27.67 41.91
C ASP A 48 11.66 28.22 40.54
N ASP A 49 11.86 29.55 40.47
CA ASP A 49 12.40 30.26 39.30
C ASP A 49 13.92 30.02 39.18
N ASP A 50 14.30 28.79 38.80
CA ASP A 50 15.67 28.46 38.38
C ASP A 50 15.80 28.67 36.86
N ASP A 51 16.29 29.86 36.47
CA ASP A 51 16.51 30.25 35.08
C ASP A 51 17.47 29.26 34.38
N PRO A 52 17.09 28.59 33.28
CA PRO A 52 17.94 27.59 32.66
C PRO A 52 19.18 28.25 32.05
N ILE A 53 20.36 27.92 32.58
CA ILE A 53 21.65 28.42 32.08
C ILE A 53 21.85 28.00 30.62
N TYR A 54 21.52 28.91 29.70
CA TYR A 54 21.89 28.81 28.29
C TYR A 54 23.39 29.07 28.17
N ILE A 55 24.13 28.12 27.58
CA ILE A 55 25.54 28.31 27.22
C ILE A 55 25.60 29.25 26.00
N TYR A 56 25.52 30.56 26.28
CA TYR A 56 25.95 31.59 25.33
C TYR A 56 27.48 31.59 25.29
N GLY A 57 28.04 30.83 24.34
CA GLY A 57 29.43 31.01 23.93
C GLY A 57 29.55 32.32 23.16
N ASP A 58 30.41 33.23 23.64
CA ASP A 58 30.62 34.54 23.04
C ASP A 58 31.38 34.44 21.71
N GLU A 59 31.09 35.34 20.76
CA GLU A 59 31.68 35.31 19.42
C GLU A 59 33.04 36.02 19.39
N THR A 60 34.15 35.29 19.55
CA THR A 60 35.46 35.77 19.06
C THR A 60 36.46 34.64 18.81
N TYR A 61 37.43 34.93 17.93
CA TYR A 61 38.52 34.06 17.43
C TYR A 61 38.08 32.90 16.52
N GLY A 62 38.39 33.04 15.23
CA GLY A 62 37.99 32.10 14.19
C GLY A 62 38.86 30.85 14.11
N TYR A 63 38.20 29.71 13.95
CA TYR A 63 38.76 28.45 13.44
C TYR A 63 38.21 28.17 12.02
N PRO A 64 38.85 27.30 11.22
CA PRO A 64 38.64 27.28 9.77
C PRO A 64 37.29 26.72 9.32
N ARG A 65 36.88 27.10 8.11
CA ARG A 65 35.68 26.59 7.41
C ARG A 65 35.64 25.06 7.36
N SER A 66 34.79 24.43 8.17
CA SER A 66 34.34 23.04 7.97
C SER A 66 33.09 22.73 8.79
N ALA A 67 31.96 22.46 8.13
CA ALA A 67 30.79 21.71 8.66
C ALA A 67 29.67 21.56 7.59
N SER A 68 29.98 21.22 6.34
CA SER A 68 28.98 21.04 5.26
C SER A 68 28.25 19.67 5.31
N GLY A 69 28.18 19.04 6.49
CA GLY A 69 27.67 17.69 6.72
C GLY A 69 26.85 17.56 8.01
N ASN A 70 26.33 16.36 8.26
CA ASN A 70 25.26 16.10 9.23
C ASN A 70 25.77 15.94 10.69
N TYR A 71 26.43 16.98 11.21
CA TYR A 71 26.99 17.00 12.56
C TYR A 71 26.48 18.23 13.36
N PHE A 72 26.58 18.15 14.68
CA PHE A 72 26.39 19.28 15.59
C PHE A 72 27.52 20.32 15.40
N ARG A 73 27.42 21.48 16.07
CA ARG A 73 28.47 22.52 16.02
C ARG A 73 29.85 22.08 16.50
N ASP A 74 29.95 20.93 17.16
CA ASP A 74 31.22 20.31 17.59
C ASP A 74 31.99 19.62 16.45
N GLY A 75 31.36 19.43 15.28
CA GLY A 75 31.92 18.70 14.14
C GLY A 75 32.09 17.19 14.36
N LYS A 76 31.50 16.64 15.42
CA LYS A 76 31.68 15.23 15.86
C LYS A 76 30.36 14.50 16.11
N THR A 77 29.42 15.12 16.83
CA THR A 77 28.16 14.47 17.20
C THR A 77 27.22 14.45 16.00
N LYS A 78 26.92 13.25 15.50
CA LYS A 78 26.12 13.06 14.28
C LYS A 78 24.63 13.35 14.51
N ILE A 79 23.99 14.07 13.59
CA ILE A 79 22.54 14.32 13.64
C ILE A 79 21.79 13.08 13.15
N ASP A 80 20.95 12.49 14.00
CA ASP A 80 20.10 11.34 13.67
C ASP A 80 18.66 11.77 13.29
N PHE A 81 18.17 12.86 13.88
CA PHE A 81 16.79 13.31 13.71
C PHE A 81 16.66 14.82 13.92
N VAL A 82 15.65 15.45 13.31
CA VAL A 82 15.34 16.85 13.50
C VAL A 82 13.85 17.03 13.81
N LEU A 83 13.53 17.79 14.87
CA LEU A 83 12.17 18.25 15.18
C LEU A 83 12.06 19.75 14.82
N VAL A 84 11.00 20.14 14.12
CA VAL A 84 10.81 21.52 13.62
C VAL A 84 9.50 22.09 14.15
N TRP A 85 9.47 23.37 14.55
CA TRP A 85 8.21 24.08 14.81
C TRP A 85 8.24 25.55 14.36
N GLU A 86 7.15 25.99 13.73
CA GLU A 86 6.94 27.39 13.38
C GLU A 86 6.34 28.20 14.55
N GLU A 87 6.97 29.31 14.90
CA GLU A 87 6.47 30.24 15.91
C GLU A 87 6.11 31.61 15.29
N LYS A 88 4.92 32.13 15.59
CA LYS A 88 4.50 33.47 15.17
C LYS A 88 5.06 34.52 16.13
N LEU A 89 6.04 35.30 15.68
CA LEU A 89 6.55 36.47 16.39
C LEU A 89 5.52 37.60 16.36
N ARG A 90 5.34 38.32 17.48
CA ARG A 90 4.53 39.54 17.52
C ARG A 90 5.33 40.67 16.85
N PRO A 91 4.77 41.46 15.91
CA PRO A 91 5.44 42.66 15.44
C PRO A 91 5.64 43.64 16.60
N SER A 92 6.87 44.16 16.74
CA SER A 92 7.21 45.04 17.86
C SER A 92 6.32 46.29 17.90
N LYS A 93 5.71 46.58 19.06
CA LYS A 93 4.83 47.74 19.27
C LYS A 93 5.65 49.03 19.26
N LYS A 94 6.01 49.56 18.10
CA LYS A 94 6.47 50.95 17.97
C LYS A 94 5.40 51.89 18.56
N ARG A 95 5.79 52.67 19.57
CA ARG A 95 4.92 53.55 20.37
C ARG A 95 4.07 54.43 19.45
N ARG A 96 2.74 54.33 19.54
CA ARG A 96 1.81 55.27 18.90
C ARG A 96 0.64 55.56 19.83
N ASN A 97 0.76 56.63 20.62
CA ASN A 97 -0.34 57.13 21.45
C ASN A 97 -1.50 57.58 20.55
N LYS A 98 -2.70 57.05 20.79
CA LYS A 98 -3.97 57.80 20.87
C LYS A 98 -5.10 56.91 21.43
N HIS A 99 -6.14 57.59 21.89
CA HIS A 99 -7.21 57.15 22.80
C HIS A 99 -7.96 55.84 22.47
N PRO A 100 -8.58 55.18 23.48
CA PRO A 100 -9.40 53.99 23.27
C PRO A 100 -10.79 54.32 22.68
N HIS A 101 -11.32 53.39 21.88
CA HIS A 101 -12.73 53.33 21.48
C HIS A 101 -13.32 51.96 21.90
N PRO A 102 -14.54 51.90 22.48
CA PRO A 102 -15.04 50.68 23.14
C PRO A 102 -15.82 49.73 22.21
N GLU A 103 -15.14 49.12 21.23
CA GLU A 103 -15.73 48.08 20.35
C GLU A 103 -14.88 46.79 20.26
N GLY A 104 -14.06 46.51 21.29
CA GLY A 104 -13.02 45.46 21.23
C GLY A 104 -13.41 44.05 21.67
N GLU A 105 -14.56 43.85 22.34
CA GLU A 105 -14.78 42.65 23.16
C GLU A 105 -14.94 41.34 22.36
N ARG A 106 -15.55 41.38 21.18
CA ARG A 106 -15.73 40.18 20.34
C ARG A 106 -14.43 39.66 19.72
N ALA A 107 -13.41 40.50 19.58
CA ALA A 107 -12.08 40.09 19.10
C ALA A 107 -11.24 39.45 20.23
N ALA A 108 -11.44 39.89 21.48
CA ALA A 108 -10.67 39.40 22.63
C ALA A 108 -10.85 37.90 22.88
N GLY A 109 -12.07 37.37 22.74
CA GLY A 109 -12.38 35.96 23.01
C GLY A 109 -11.62 34.97 22.11
N GLN A 110 -11.48 35.28 20.81
CA GLN A 110 -10.68 34.44 19.89
C GLN A 110 -9.18 34.58 20.13
N GLY A 111 -8.70 35.76 20.51
CA GLY A 111 -7.31 35.98 20.93
C GLY A 111 -6.93 35.15 22.16
N ALA A 112 -7.74 35.21 23.22
CA ALA A 112 -7.52 34.48 24.46
C ALA A 112 -7.45 32.95 24.24
N GLY A 113 -8.33 32.39 23.39
CA GLY A 113 -8.29 30.97 23.03
C GLY A 113 -6.99 30.56 22.31
N TRP A 114 -6.48 31.41 21.41
CA TRP A 114 -5.21 31.15 20.72
C TRP A 114 -3.99 31.27 21.65
N GLU A 115 -3.97 32.25 22.54
CA GLU A 115 -2.86 32.42 23.50
C GLU A 115 -2.85 31.30 24.56
N ALA A 116 -4.02 30.87 25.04
CA ALA A 116 -4.16 29.67 25.88
C ALA A 116 -3.78 28.36 25.16
N ALA A 117 -4.03 28.25 23.85
CA ALA A 117 -3.53 27.14 23.05
C ALA A 117 -2.00 27.17 22.93
N ARG A 118 -1.39 28.30 22.55
CA ARG A 118 0.06 28.48 22.47
C ARG A 118 0.75 28.13 23.79
N GLY A 119 0.21 28.60 24.92
CA GLY A 119 0.71 28.28 26.27
C GLY A 119 0.48 26.84 26.73
N ARG A 120 -0.36 26.04 26.04
CA ARG A 120 -0.42 24.58 26.24
C ARG A 120 0.59 23.85 25.36
N HIS A 121 0.68 24.21 24.07
CA HIS A 121 1.62 23.61 23.13
C HIS A 121 3.07 23.78 23.63
N GLU A 122 3.42 24.96 24.16
CA GLU A 122 4.76 25.19 24.71
C GLU A 122 5.04 24.33 25.97
N ARG A 123 4.11 24.22 26.92
CA ARG A 123 4.29 23.36 28.11
C ARG A 123 4.42 21.87 27.73
N TRP A 124 3.67 21.40 26.74
CA TRP A 124 3.81 20.04 26.21
C TRP A 124 5.18 19.83 25.55
N ARG A 125 5.62 20.78 24.72
CA ARG A 125 6.91 20.78 24.01
C ARG A 125 8.11 20.80 24.97
N GLN A 126 8.08 21.63 26.00
CA GLN A 126 9.09 21.68 27.06
C GLN A 126 9.14 20.39 27.88
N LYS A 127 7.99 19.84 28.30
CA LYS A 127 7.95 18.58 29.06
C LYS A 127 8.40 17.38 28.22
N TYR A 128 8.06 17.35 26.94
CA TYR A 128 8.53 16.34 25.98
C TYR A 128 10.06 16.39 25.82
N LEU A 129 10.63 17.57 25.59
CA LEU A 129 12.09 17.78 25.50
C LEU A 129 12.81 17.45 26.81
N LYS A 130 12.25 17.81 27.98
CA LYS A 130 12.79 17.42 29.30
C LYS A 130 12.85 15.90 29.43
N ASN A 131 11.80 15.19 29.01
CA ASN A 131 11.76 13.73 29.06
C ASN A 131 12.73 13.07 28.05
N LEU A 132 12.91 13.63 26.84
CA LEU A 132 13.92 13.18 25.87
C LEU A 132 15.36 13.33 26.42
N ARG A 133 15.64 14.45 27.11
CA ARG A 133 16.91 14.64 27.82
C ARG A 133 17.10 13.60 28.94
N THR A 134 16.05 13.29 29.69
CA THR A 134 16.06 12.24 30.73
C THR A 134 16.31 10.84 30.16
N THR A 135 15.91 10.56 28.90
CA THR A 135 16.27 9.31 28.20
C THR A 135 17.69 9.28 27.62
N GLY A 136 18.52 10.30 27.89
CA GLY A 136 19.93 10.34 27.47
C GLY A 136 20.19 10.79 26.04
N LEU A 137 19.21 11.37 25.34
CA LEU A 137 19.42 11.93 24.00
C LEU A 137 20.15 13.28 24.08
N LEU A 138 21.16 13.43 23.23
CA LEU A 138 21.85 14.70 23.01
C LEU A 138 21.00 15.59 22.09
N MET A 139 20.91 16.88 22.42
CA MET A 139 20.02 17.82 21.73
C MET A 139 20.68 19.18 21.54
N GLU A 140 20.68 19.69 20.31
CA GLU A 140 21.18 21.04 19.98
C GLU A 140 20.08 21.86 19.28
N LYS A 141 19.80 23.07 19.79
CA LYS A 141 18.78 23.97 19.22
C LYS A 141 19.40 24.97 18.25
N GLU A 142 18.75 25.14 17.10
CA GLU A 142 18.99 26.26 16.18
C GLU A 142 17.69 27.01 15.87
N GLU A 143 17.79 28.30 15.59
CA GLU A 143 16.65 29.18 15.30
C GLU A 143 16.93 30.03 14.07
N THR A 144 16.03 30.01 13.09
CA THR A 144 16.01 31.01 12.01
C THR A 144 14.88 32.01 12.27
N LEU A 145 15.27 33.21 12.69
CA LEU A 145 14.36 34.29 13.07
C LEU A 145 14.09 35.23 11.89
N SER A 146 12.83 35.61 11.72
CA SER A 146 12.35 36.53 10.68
C SER A 146 11.26 37.45 11.23
N ASP A 147 11.11 38.63 10.64
CA ASP A 147 10.17 39.73 11.00
C ASP A 147 8.74 39.30 11.39
N ARG A 148 8.29 38.11 10.97
CA ARG A 148 6.93 37.59 11.22
C ARG A 148 6.88 36.17 11.77
N LYS A 149 7.98 35.41 11.73
CA LYS A 149 8.05 34.02 12.19
C LYS A 149 9.46 33.64 12.64
N GLY A 150 9.58 32.91 13.74
CA GLY A 150 10.74 32.05 13.99
C GLY A 150 10.46 30.65 13.46
N ILE A 151 11.47 29.97 12.92
CA ILE A 151 11.46 28.52 12.74
C ILE A 151 12.54 27.96 13.67
N HIS A 152 12.11 27.10 14.59
CA HIS A 152 13.00 26.44 15.53
C HIS A 152 13.30 25.03 15.03
N TYR A 153 14.58 24.65 15.02
CA TYR A 153 15.06 23.30 14.71
C TYR A 153 15.73 22.71 15.95
N MET A 154 15.29 21.54 16.40
CA MET A 154 15.98 20.75 17.42
C MET A 154 16.65 19.56 16.76
N LYS A 155 17.99 19.56 16.73
CA LYS A 155 18.81 18.46 16.23
C LYS A 155 18.98 17.44 17.36
N LEU A 156 18.71 16.16 17.08
CA LEU A 156 18.80 15.05 18.03
C LEU A 156 19.93 14.10 17.64
N SER A 157 20.61 13.54 18.64
CA SER A 157 21.61 12.49 18.46
C SER A 157 21.55 11.47 19.61
N ALA A 158 21.67 10.19 19.28
CA ALA A 158 21.79 9.11 20.24
C ALA A 158 23.28 8.78 20.52
N PRO A 159 23.75 8.86 21.78
CA PRO A 159 25.09 8.40 22.16
C PRO A 159 25.17 6.87 22.18
N TRP A 160 26.40 6.33 22.15
CA TRP A 160 26.68 4.89 22.05
C TRP A 160 25.94 4.04 23.10
N GLU A 161 25.94 4.46 24.37
CA GLU A 161 25.28 3.69 25.44
C GLU A 161 23.77 3.55 25.25
N VAL A 162 23.11 4.60 24.74
CA VAL A 162 21.68 4.63 24.43
C VAL A 162 21.41 3.74 23.22
N LEU A 163 22.25 3.79 22.18
CA LEU A 163 22.14 2.92 21.01
C LEU A 163 22.28 1.45 21.39
N VAL A 164 23.30 1.08 22.18
CA VAL A 164 23.52 -0.29 22.65
C VAL A 164 22.36 -0.78 23.53
N TYR A 165 21.84 0.05 24.44
CA TYR A 165 20.68 -0.29 25.26
C TYR A 165 19.44 -0.57 24.40
N TYR A 166 19.07 0.34 23.50
CA TYR A 166 17.88 0.16 22.67
C TYR A 166 18.07 -0.90 21.56
N ALA A 167 19.29 -1.17 21.10
CA ALA A 167 19.55 -2.28 20.17
C ALA A 167 19.31 -3.65 20.82
N GLU A 168 19.65 -3.81 22.11
CA GLU A 168 19.32 -5.00 22.91
C GLU A 168 17.82 -5.04 23.23
N GLU A 169 17.20 -3.91 23.61
CA GLU A 169 15.75 -3.83 23.87
C GLU A 169 14.91 -4.18 22.62
N LEU A 170 15.34 -3.75 21.44
CA LEU A 170 14.69 -3.98 20.14
C LEU A 170 15.17 -5.27 19.44
N CYS A 171 15.95 -6.13 20.12
CA CYS A 171 16.45 -7.42 19.64
C CYS A 171 17.12 -7.36 18.25
N MET A 172 17.85 -6.27 17.96
CA MET A 172 18.42 -6.03 16.63
C MET A 172 19.35 -7.15 16.17
N ARG A 173 19.37 -7.43 14.87
CA ARG A 173 20.27 -8.45 14.29
C ARG A 173 21.65 -7.85 14.03
N ALA A 174 22.69 -8.53 14.51
CA ALA A 174 24.08 -8.08 14.52
C ALA A 174 25.02 -9.11 13.87
N PRO A 175 26.12 -8.68 13.20
CA PRO A 175 26.93 -9.54 12.35
C PRO A 175 27.93 -10.39 13.16
N LEU A 176 27.91 -11.72 12.96
CA LEU A 176 28.87 -12.67 13.54
C LEU A 176 30.01 -13.03 12.56
N GLN A 177 29.69 -13.25 11.29
CA GLN A 177 30.67 -13.67 10.28
C GLN A 177 30.20 -13.27 8.87
N ALA A 178 31.11 -12.73 8.05
CA ALA A 178 30.81 -12.38 6.65
C ALA A 178 30.59 -13.62 5.77
N HIS A 179 29.70 -13.53 4.78
CA HIS A 179 29.46 -14.60 3.82
C HIS A 179 30.69 -14.85 2.91
N PRO A 180 31.23 -16.09 2.84
CA PRO A 180 32.43 -16.38 2.03
C PRO A 180 32.15 -16.54 0.53
N ASN A 181 30.89 -16.55 0.11
CA ASN A 181 30.44 -16.52 -1.29
C ASN A 181 29.28 -15.52 -1.39
N PRO A 182 29.35 -14.50 -2.27
CA PRO A 182 28.23 -13.60 -2.51
C PRO A 182 27.12 -14.29 -3.32
N ASP A 183 25.88 -13.83 -3.16
CA ASP A 183 24.72 -14.39 -3.86
C ASP A 183 24.85 -14.28 -5.39
N ARG A 184 24.72 -15.42 -6.08
CA ARG A 184 24.70 -15.52 -7.54
C ARG A 184 23.30 -15.31 -8.10
N ASN A 185 23.13 -14.31 -8.97
CA ASN A 185 21.88 -14.10 -9.70
C ASN A 185 21.56 -15.31 -10.61
N SER A 186 20.35 -15.86 -10.48
CA SER A 186 19.87 -16.94 -11.36
C SER A 186 19.73 -16.52 -12.82
N SER A 187 19.54 -15.22 -13.09
CA SER A 187 19.51 -14.67 -14.45
C SER A 187 20.90 -14.61 -15.09
N ASP A 188 21.95 -14.29 -14.33
CA ASP A 188 23.32 -14.33 -14.83
C ASP A 188 23.76 -15.77 -15.10
N ASP A 189 23.41 -16.73 -14.23
CA ASP A 189 23.67 -18.17 -14.46
C ASP A 189 22.92 -18.70 -15.70
N LEU A 190 21.68 -18.27 -15.95
CA LEU A 190 20.93 -18.62 -17.16
C LEU A 190 21.55 -17.99 -18.42
N LEU A 191 21.89 -16.70 -18.39
CA LEU A 191 22.50 -16.00 -19.53
C LEU A 191 23.92 -16.51 -19.82
N GLN A 192 24.68 -16.87 -18.79
CA GLN A 192 25.99 -17.51 -18.93
C GLN A 192 25.88 -18.90 -19.57
N LYS A 193 24.89 -19.71 -19.20
CA LYS A 193 24.59 -20.99 -19.88
C LYS A 193 24.20 -20.79 -21.35
N LEU A 194 23.43 -19.75 -21.64
CA LEU A 194 23.04 -19.35 -23.00
C LEU A 194 24.14 -18.59 -23.77
N HIS A 195 25.30 -18.32 -23.16
CA HIS A 195 26.42 -17.56 -23.72
C HIS A 195 26.04 -16.13 -24.19
N LEU A 196 25.02 -15.53 -23.58
CA LEU A 196 24.54 -14.18 -23.90
C LEU A 196 25.09 -13.14 -22.91
N PRO A 197 25.59 -11.97 -23.38
CA PRO A 197 26.08 -10.92 -22.50
C PRO A 197 24.92 -10.25 -21.75
N ASN A 198 25.00 -10.14 -20.42
CA ASN A 198 23.93 -9.51 -19.64
C ASN A 198 23.97 -7.98 -19.71
N ILE A 199 23.23 -7.42 -20.68
CA ILE A 199 23.06 -5.97 -20.87
C ILE A 199 22.37 -5.30 -19.66
N MET A 200 21.55 -6.03 -18.89
CA MET A 200 20.81 -5.51 -17.73
C MET A 200 21.67 -5.42 -16.46
N ALA A 201 22.77 -6.16 -16.38
CA ALA A 201 23.68 -6.14 -15.23
C ALA A 201 24.42 -4.79 -15.11
N GLN A 202 24.71 -4.39 -13.88
CA GLN A 202 25.51 -3.20 -13.57
C GLN A 202 26.22 -3.39 -12.23
N GLN A 203 27.53 -3.16 -12.20
CA GLN A 203 28.28 -3.13 -10.96
C GLN A 203 28.08 -1.77 -10.29
N VAL A 204 27.53 -1.78 -9.08
CA VAL A 204 27.28 -0.58 -8.27
C VAL A 204 28.37 -0.48 -7.19
N PRO A 205 29.02 0.69 -7.01
CA PRO A 205 30.00 0.89 -5.94
C PRO A 205 29.42 0.61 -4.56
N LYS A 206 30.29 0.28 -3.58
CA LYS A 206 29.91 0.01 -2.18
C LYS A 206 28.74 -0.97 -2.07
N LYS A 207 28.78 -2.16 -2.71
CA LYS A 207 27.75 -3.17 -2.40
C LYS A 207 27.89 -3.54 -0.91
N PRO A 208 26.81 -3.50 -0.09
CA PRO A 208 26.87 -4.06 1.25
C PRO A 208 27.30 -5.53 1.23
N VAL A 209 28.01 -5.94 2.26
CA VAL A 209 28.48 -7.31 2.47
C VAL A 209 27.44 -8.06 3.29
N ASP A 210 27.10 -9.27 2.86
CA ASP A 210 26.12 -10.11 3.57
C ASP A 210 26.79 -10.79 4.77
N TYR A 211 26.13 -10.80 5.92
CA TYR A 211 26.65 -11.42 7.16
C TYR A 211 25.69 -12.48 7.70
N TYR A 212 26.25 -13.52 8.33
CA TYR A 212 25.51 -14.35 9.27
C TYR A 212 25.21 -13.53 10.52
N THR A 213 23.93 -13.34 10.86
CA THR A 213 23.50 -12.50 11.99
C THR A 213 22.93 -13.30 13.17
N CYS A 214 22.90 -12.70 14.36
CA CYS A 214 22.03 -13.15 15.44
C CYS A 214 21.48 -11.96 16.25
N ALA A 215 20.53 -12.21 17.15
CA ALA A 215 20.04 -11.18 18.07
C ALA A 215 21.18 -10.60 18.94
N PHE A 216 21.29 -9.28 18.93
CA PHE A 216 22.31 -8.50 19.64
C PHE A 216 22.16 -8.65 21.15
N ARG A 217 23.30 -8.72 21.85
CA ARG A 217 23.37 -8.76 23.32
C ARG A 217 24.57 -7.94 23.80
N LYS A 218 24.35 -6.98 24.69
CA LYS A 218 25.39 -6.12 25.27
C LYS A 218 26.46 -6.94 25.99
N SER A 219 26.06 -8.05 26.60
CA SER A 219 26.94 -9.01 27.30
C SER A 219 27.89 -9.80 26.38
N LYS A 220 27.82 -9.64 25.06
CA LYS A 220 28.66 -10.34 24.07
C LYS A 220 29.11 -9.43 22.93
N LEU A 221 29.27 -8.12 23.20
CA LEU A 221 29.64 -7.10 22.22
C LEU A 221 30.88 -7.51 21.40
N ASP A 222 31.91 -7.99 22.09
CA ASP A 222 33.21 -8.42 21.57
C ASP A 222 33.15 -9.63 20.61
N LYS A 223 31.99 -10.29 20.47
CA LYS A 223 31.77 -11.37 19.48
C LYS A 223 31.17 -10.89 18.17
N PHE A 224 30.77 -9.61 18.04
CA PHE A 224 30.19 -9.06 16.82
C PHE A 224 31.25 -8.34 15.97
N LEU A 225 31.19 -8.54 14.64
CA LEU A 225 32.15 -7.90 13.74
C LEU A 225 31.99 -6.38 13.73
N GLY A 226 33.10 -5.67 13.89
CA GLY A 226 33.14 -4.21 13.89
C GLY A 226 32.84 -3.54 15.24
N SER A 227 32.72 -4.32 16.33
CA SER A 227 32.57 -3.83 17.72
C SER A 227 33.49 -2.66 18.06
N GLU A 228 34.76 -2.76 17.64
CA GLU A 228 35.83 -1.81 17.93
C GLU A 228 35.59 -0.40 17.40
N GLN A 229 34.79 -0.24 16.33
CA GLN A 229 34.57 1.05 15.66
C GLN A 229 33.14 1.57 15.93
N HIS A 230 32.93 2.07 17.16
CA HIS A 230 31.64 2.58 17.64
C HIS A 230 30.92 3.52 16.66
N ASP A 231 31.66 4.40 15.97
CA ASP A 231 31.09 5.42 15.07
C ASP A 231 30.49 4.84 13.77
N SER A 232 30.91 3.65 13.34
CA SER A 232 30.44 3.01 12.10
C SER A 232 29.71 1.68 12.31
N TYR A 233 29.69 1.13 13.52
CA TYR A 233 29.03 -0.15 13.82
C TYR A 233 27.52 -0.11 13.57
N PHE A 234 26.83 0.96 14.00
CA PHE A 234 25.41 1.17 13.71
C PHE A 234 25.22 1.95 12.42
N THR A 235 24.48 1.39 11.46
CA THR A 235 24.09 2.09 10.23
C THR A 235 23.16 3.27 10.53
N ASN A 236 23.13 4.25 9.63
CA ASN A 236 22.29 5.45 9.84
C ASN A 236 20.81 5.09 9.95
N THR A 237 20.33 4.12 9.18
CA THR A 237 18.97 3.59 9.26
C THR A 237 18.66 2.92 10.60
N GLN A 238 19.60 2.15 11.17
CA GLN A 238 19.47 1.61 12.54
C GLN A 238 19.42 2.72 13.60
N ARG A 239 20.31 3.73 13.51
CA ARG A 239 20.32 4.90 14.41
C ARG A 239 19.01 5.69 14.35
N HIS A 240 18.53 6.01 13.15
CA HIS A 240 17.26 6.71 12.93
C HIS A 240 16.07 5.94 13.51
N ARG A 241 16.04 4.60 13.33
CA ARG A 241 15.00 3.73 13.89
C ARG A 241 15.01 3.73 15.42
N ILE A 242 16.19 3.66 16.06
CA ILE A 242 16.31 3.76 17.53
C ILE A 242 15.78 5.12 18.03
N VAL A 243 16.16 6.23 17.39
CA VAL A 243 15.68 7.55 17.81
C VAL A 243 14.18 7.72 17.58
N TYR A 244 13.61 7.18 16.50
CA TYR A 244 12.16 7.19 16.28
C TYR A 244 11.40 6.37 17.33
N GLU A 245 11.89 5.19 17.72
CA GLU A 245 11.31 4.39 18.82
C GLU A 245 11.28 5.16 20.15
N ILE A 246 12.32 5.93 20.47
CA ILE A 246 12.33 6.81 21.66
C ILE A 246 11.29 7.93 21.52
N LEU A 247 11.20 8.56 20.35
CA LEU A 247 10.22 9.62 20.06
C LEU A 247 8.77 9.10 20.10
N ALA A 248 8.48 7.91 19.58
CA ALA A 248 7.16 7.29 19.61
C ALA A 248 6.74 6.85 21.02
N ARG A 249 7.69 6.44 21.88
CA ARG A 249 7.43 5.95 23.24
C ARG A 249 7.41 7.04 24.32
N THR A 250 7.99 8.22 24.07
CA THR A 250 8.09 9.27 25.10
C THR A 250 6.75 9.95 25.40
N ILE A 251 6.46 10.11 26.70
CA ILE A 251 5.18 10.64 27.21
C ILE A 251 5.31 12.15 27.44
N TYR A 252 4.38 12.96 26.92
CA TYR A 252 4.31 14.40 27.22
C TYR A 252 3.18 14.76 28.20
N GLY A 253 2.05 14.06 28.18
CA GLY A 253 0.86 14.40 28.96
C GLY A 253 0.46 13.35 30.00
N LYS A 254 -0.84 13.02 30.02
CA LYS A 254 -1.48 12.00 30.86
C LYS A 254 -1.61 10.67 30.10
N ARG A 255 -1.05 9.59 30.67
CA ARG A 255 -1.13 8.23 30.09
C ARG A 255 -2.58 7.77 29.82
N LYS A 256 -3.54 8.11 30.70
CA LYS A 256 -4.98 7.79 30.54
C LYS A 256 -5.66 8.42 29.31
N HIS A 257 -5.04 9.39 28.64
CA HIS A 257 -5.54 9.98 27.41
C HIS A 257 -4.66 9.65 26.19
N ALA A 258 -3.66 8.77 26.34
CA ALA A 258 -2.62 8.49 25.33
C ALA A 258 -1.89 9.76 24.83
N GLU A 259 -1.60 10.70 25.72
CA GLU A 259 -0.80 11.91 25.41
C GLU A 259 0.70 11.57 25.42
N MET A 260 1.12 10.81 24.39
CA MET A 260 2.49 10.35 24.15
C MET A 260 2.79 10.23 22.66
N GLY A 261 4.07 10.13 22.29
CA GLY A 261 4.53 9.95 20.92
C GLY A 261 4.63 11.25 20.11
N ILE A 262 5.59 11.27 19.16
CA ILE A 262 5.81 12.41 18.26
C ILE A 262 4.66 12.60 17.26
N ASP A 263 4.08 11.52 16.76
CA ASP A 263 3.09 11.54 15.67
C ASP A 263 1.82 12.27 16.11
N ARG A 264 1.45 12.12 17.39
CA ARG A 264 0.35 12.86 17.98
C ARG A 264 0.68 14.35 18.15
N LEU A 265 1.91 14.70 18.53
CA LEU A 265 2.36 16.10 18.62
C LEU A 265 2.46 16.79 17.25
N LEU A 266 2.65 16.04 16.17
CA LEU A 266 2.52 16.53 14.79
C LEU A 266 1.04 16.76 14.44
N ASN A 267 0.17 15.77 14.67
CA ASN A 267 -1.27 15.86 14.42
C ASN A 267 -1.97 16.98 15.23
N GLU A 268 -1.53 17.23 16.47
CA GLU A 268 -2.01 18.34 17.31
C GLU A 268 -1.36 19.70 16.97
N GLY A 269 -0.41 19.76 16.02
CA GLY A 269 0.26 20.99 15.58
C GLY A 269 1.17 21.60 16.64
N VAL A 270 1.77 20.78 17.50
CA VAL A 270 2.77 21.19 18.51
C VAL A 270 4.16 21.25 17.88
N TYR A 271 4.47 20.27 17.01
CA TYR A 271 5.55 20.32 16.04
C TYR A 271 4.97 20.50 14.62
N SER A 272 5.80 20.95 13.69
CA SER A 272 5.46 21.19 12.28
C SER A 272 6.07 20.16 11.32
N ALA A 273 7.13 19.47 11.75
CA ALA A 273 7.70 18.28 11.11
C ALA A 273 8.62 17.55 12.10
N ALA A 274 8.81 16.25 11.91
CA ALA A 274 9.86 15.46 12.56
C ALA A 274 10.40 14.45 11.54
N PHE A 275 11.70 14.46 11.27
CA PHE A 275 12.29 13.60 10.22
C PHE A 275 13.78 13.29 10.44
N PRO A 276 14.27 12.14 9.96
CA PRO A 276 15.70 11.86 9.81
C PRO A 276 16.28 12.60 8.60
N LEU A 277 17.59 12.87 8.61
CA LEU A 277 18.25 13.60 7.52
C LEU A 277 18.73 12.68 6.38
N HIS A 278 18.72 13.22 5.17
CA HIS A 278 19.50 12.69 4.07
C HIS A 278 20.98 12.97 4.30
N GLU A 279 21.83 12.01 3.92
CA GLU A 279 23.29 12.09 4.15
C GLU A 279 24.02 13.12 3.26
N GLY A 280 23.31 13.80 2.36
CA GLY A 280 23.87 14.80 1.44
C GLY A 280 22.92 15.14 0.30
N PRO A 281 23.39 15.96 -0.67
CA PRO A 281 22.66 16.25 -1.90
C PRO A 281 22.56 15.01 -2.80
N PHE A 282 21.52 14.92 -3.63
CA PHE A 282 21.41 13.88 -4.67
C PHE A 282 22.18 14.25 -5.94
N GLU A 283 22.45 15.53 -6.15
CA GLU A 283 23.20 16.04 -7.30
C GLU A 283 24.66 15.60 -7.23
N LEU A 284 25.23 15.25 -8.39
CA LEU A 284 26.63 14.90 -8.53
C LEU A 284 27.46 16.20 -8.60
N PRO A 285 28.65 16.26 -7.96
CA PRO A 285 29.54 17.40 -8.13
C PRO A 285 30.00 17.56 -9.59
N GLU A 286 30.37 18.78 -9.97
CA GLU A 286 30.84 19.08 -11.35
C GLU A 286 32.21 18.48 -11.68
N TYR A 287 32.96 17.99 -10.67
CA TYR A 287 34.22 17.27 -10.84
C TYR A 287 34.02 15.75 -10.86
N GLU A 288 34.90 15.02 -11.55
CA GLU A 288 34.82 13.56 -11.62
C GLU A 288 35.20 12.90 -10.28
N VAL A 289 34.17 12.56 -9.49
CA VAL A 289 34.29 11.83 -8.22
C VAL A 289 34.48 10.33 -8.47
N LEU A 290 35.44 9.70 -7.77
CA LEU A 290 35.59 8.25 -7.78
C LEU A 290 34.34 7.58 -7.17
N GLY A 291 33.94 6.42 -7.68
CA GLY A 291 32.71 5.73 -7.24
C GLY A 291 32.64 5.43 -5.74
N GLU A 292 33.79 5.38 -5.06
CA GLU A 292 33.95 5.10 -3.64
C GLU A 292 33.85 6.35 -2.73
N GLU A 293 33.98 7.55 -3.27
CA GLU A 293 33.79 8.80 -2.52
C GLU A 293 32.33 9.30 -2.56
N LEU A 294 31.52 8.75 -3.48
CA LEU A 294 30.10 9.12 -3.63
C LEU A 294 29.26 8.83 -2.38
N ASN A 295 28.32 9.73 -2.11
CA ASN A 295 27.29 9.60 -1.09
C ASN A 295 26.27 8.50 -1.47
N PRO A 296 25.71 7.72 -0.52
CA PRO A 296 24.65 6.75 -0.81
C PRO A 296 23.46 7.33 -1.60
N ARG A 297 23.06 8.59 -1.34
CA ARG A 297 22.01 9.28 -2.11
C ARG A 297 22.38 9.50 -3.57
N GLN A 298 23.65 9.86 -3.84
CA GLN A 298 24.18 10.07 -5.18
C GLN A 298 24.35 8.75 -5.94
N ILE A 299 24.71 7.66 -5.25
CA ILE A 299 24.75 6.31 -5.82
C ILE A 299 23.34 5.88 -6.25
N LEU A 300 22.34 5.97 -5.37
CA LEU A 300 20.94 5.67 -5.71
C LEU A 300 20.41 6.54 -6.85
N TYR A 301 20.74 7.84 -6.86
CA TYR A 301 20.35 8.72 -7.97
C TYR A 301 20.99 8.28 -9.30
N ARG A 302 22.32 8.09 -9.33
CA ARG A 302 23.09 7.78 -10.55
C ARG A 302 22.84 6.37 -11.11
N PHE A 303 22.62 5.37 -10.26
CA PHE A 303 22.53 3.97 -10.66
C PHE A 303 21.09 3.43 -10.74
N TRP A 304 20.09 4.11 -10.17
CA TRP A 304 18.71 3.60 -10.11
C TRP A 304 17.64 4.62 -10.51
N ALA A 305 17.65 5.83 -9.93
CA ALA A 305 16.59 6.82 -10.19
C ALA A 305 16.73 7.61 -11.52
N GLN A 306 17.89 7.56 -12.18
CA GLN A 306 18.05 8.17 -13.51
C GLN A 306 17.32 7.38 -14.61
N TRP A 307 16.52 8.09 -15.41
CA TRP A 307 15.86 7.58 -16.61
C TRP A 307 16.78 6.85 -17.61
N ARG A 308 18.07 7.19 -17.65
CA ARG A 308 19.08 6.48 -18.46
C ARG A 308 19.26 5.01 -18.06
N CYS A 309 18.99 4.67 -16.80
CA CYS A 309 19.11 3.33 -16.24
C CYS A 309 17.84 2.48 -16.40
N TRP A 310 16.86 2.91 -17.21
CA TRP A 310 15.56 2.22 -17.38
C TRP A 310 15.69 0.70 -17.60
N TYR A 311 16.64 0.25 -18.41
CA TYR A 311 16.91 -1.16 -18.76
C TYR A 311 17.84 -1.92 -17.78
N LYS A 312 18.28 -1.28 -16.69
CA LYS A 312 19.20 -1.87 -15.70
C LYS A 312 18.44 -2.43 -14.50
N TYR A 313 18.97 -3.53 -13.93
CA TYR A 313 18.45 -4.11 -12.70
C TYR A 313 18.47 -3.11 -11.52
N GLN A 314 17.56 -3.31 -10.57
CA GLN A 314 17.45 -2.45 -9.39
C GLN A 314 18.44 -2.88 -8.30
N PRO A 315 19.19 -1.95 -7.67
CA PRO A 315 20.10 -2.23 -6.56
C PRO A 315 19.33 -2.34 -5.24
N LEU A 316 18.56 -3.43 -5.07
CA LEU A 316 17.65 -3.61 -3.94
C LEU A 316 18.36 -3.53 -2.57
N ASP A 317 19.59 -4.05 -2.48
CA ASP A 317 20.37 -4.03 -1.23
C ASP A 317 20.74 -2.59 -0.80
N HIS A 318 21.10 -1.72 -1.74
CA HIS A 318 21.33 -0.29 -1.49
C HIS A 318 20.06 0.48 -1.13
N ILE A 319 18.92 0.09 -1.70
CA ILE A 319 17.61 0.67 -1.38
C ILE A 319 17.23 0.33 0.07
N ARG A 320 17.42 -0.93 0.50
CA ARG A 320 17.29 -1.35 1.91
C ARG A 320 18.19 -0.53 2.82
N GLU A 321 19.49 -0.47 2.54
CA GLU A 321 20.47 0.17 3.41
C GLU A 321 20.13 1.65 3.68
N TYR A 322 19.59 2.35 2.68
CA TYR A 322 19.28 3.78 2.77
C TYR A 322 17.87 4.11 3.28
N PHE A 323 16.84 3.34 2.88
CA PHE A 323 15.41 3.63 3.15
C PHE A 323 14.72 2.63 4.08
N GLY A 324 15.31 1.46 4.37
CA GLY A 324 14.71 0.39 5.17
C GLY A 324 13.99 -0.68 4.34
N GLU A 325 13.69 -1.81 4.98
CA GLU A 325 13.17 -3.01 4.32
C GLU A 325 11.77 -2.82 3.73
N LYS A 326 10.87 -2.06 4.37
CA LYS A 326 9.49 -1.81 3.87
C LYS A 326 9.48 -1.16 2.47
N VAL A 327 10.41 -0.24 2.21
CA VAL A 327 10.61 0.39 0.89
C VAL A 327 11.31 -0.56 -0.08
N ALA A 328 12.29 -1.34 0.39
CA ALA A 328 12.99 -2.31 -0.47
C ALA A 328 12.08 -3.46 -0.95
N ILE A 329 11.16 -3.94 -0.10
CA ILE A 329 10.15 -4.94 -0.47
C ILE A 329 9.24 -4.41 -1.59
N TYR A 330 8.78 -3.15 -1.52
CA TYR A 330 7.97 -2.55 -2.57
C TYR A 330 8.65 -2.58 -3.94
N PHE A 331 9.88 -2.05 -4.04
CA PHE A 331 10.62 -2.05 -5.30
C PHE A 331 11.02 -3.46 -5.77
N ALA A 332 11.24 -4.41 -4.85
CA ALA A 332 11.48 -5.80 -5.18
C ALA A 332 10.23 -6.49 -5.76
N TRP A 333 9.06 -6.26 -5.17
CA TRP A 333 7.77 -6.76 -5.67
C TRP A 333 7.42 -6.14 -7.02
N LEU A 334 7.48 -4.81 -7.14
CA LEU A 334 7.17 -4.11 -8.38
C LEU A 334 8.12 -4.52 -9.51
N GLY A 335 9.42 -4.66 -9.24
CA GLY A 335 10.39 -5.17 -10.21
C GLY A 335 10.13 -6.62 -10.63
N PHE A 336 9.76 -7.48 -9.68
CA PHE A 336 9.41 -8.89 -9.95
C PHE A 336 8.12 -9.02 -10.76
N TYR A 337 7.07 -8.29 -10.40
CA TYR A 337 5.80 -8.18 -11.12
C TYR A 337 6.01 -7.69 -12.57
N THR A 338 6.84 -6.67 -12.76
CA THR A 338 7.20 -6.17 -14.10
C THR A 338 7.92 -7.21 -14.93
N ALA A 339 8.85 -7.97 -14.35
CA ALA A 339 9.53 -9.07 -15.05
C ALA A 339 8.56 -10.21 -15.42
N TRP A 340 7.58 -10.52 -14.58
CA TRP A 340 6.54 -11.53 -14.87
C TRP A 340 5.49 -11.06 -15.86
N LEU A 341 5.20 -9.76 -15.97
CA LEU A 341 4.31 -9.22 -17.01
C LEU A 341 4.88 -9.39 -18.43
N LEU A 342 6.21 -9.55 -18.60
CA LEU A 342 6.85 -9.71 -19.91
C LEU A 342 6.30 -10.90 -20.74
N PRO A 343 6.28 -12.16 -20.25
CA PRO A 343 5.65 -13.27 -20.99
C PRO A 343 4.15 -13.08 -21.22
N ALA A 344 3.42 -12.47 -20.28
CA ALA A 344 2.00 -12.19 -20.42
C ALA A 344 1.72 -11.18 -21.55
N ALA A 345 2.50 -10.10 -21.62
CA ALA A 345 2.45 -9.10 -22.69
C ALA A 345 2.80 -9.70 -24.06
N ALA A 346 3.82 -10.57 -24.10
CA ALA A 346 4.23 -11.26 -25.32
C ALA A 346 3.13 -12.17 -25.87
N VAL A 347 2.54 -13.06 -25.05
CA VAL A 347 1.47 -13.96 -25.49
C VAL A 347 0.20 -13.17 -25.85
N GLY A 348 -0.19 -12.18 -25.06
CA GLY A 348 -1.37 -11.34 -25.34
C GLY A 348 -1.25 -10.55 -26.64
N THR A 349 -0.06 -10.03 -26.93
CA THR A 349 0.24 -9.32 -28.19
C THR A 349 0.25 -10.28 -29.39
N LEU A 350 0.80 -11.49 -29.25
CA LEU A 350 0.74 -12.51 -30.30
C LEU A 350 -0.70 -12.92 -30.63
N VAL A 351 -1.55 -13.11 -29.62
CA VAL A 351 -2.98 -13.42 -29.79
C VAL A 351 -3.72 -12.26 -30.49
N PHE A 352 -3.44 -11.01 -30.11
CA PHE A 352 -4.02 -9.82 -30.74
C PHE A 352 -3.57 -9.65 -32.20
N LEU A 353 -2.29 -9.88 -32.50
CA LEU A 353 -1.76 -9.87 -33.88
C LEU A 353 -2.40 -10.96 -34.74
N ALA A 354 -2.59 -12.17 -34.21
CA ALA A 354 -3.30 -13.25 -34.90
C ALA A 354 -4.76 -12.87 -35.20
N GLY A 355 -5.45 -12.21 -34.26
CA GLY A 355 -6.78 -11.63 -34.49
C GLY A 355 -6.79 -10.57 -35.59
N LEU A 356 -5.80 -9.67 -35.64
CA LEU A 356 -5.67 -8.65 -36.69
C LEU A 356 -5.50 -9.27 -38.08
N PHE A 357 -4.63 -10.27 -38.22
CA PHE A 357 -4.41 -10.95 -39.50
C PHE A 357 -5.64 -11.75 -39.98
N THR A 358 -6.42 -12.35 -39.06
CA THR A 358 -7.61 -13.16 -39.39
C THR A 358 -8.91 -12.35 -39.53
N MET A 359 -8.93 -11.09 -39.06
CA MET A 359 -10.10 -10.19 -39.10
C MET A 359 -10.69 -10.02 -40.51
N GLY A 360 -9.86 -10.07 -41.56
CA GLY A 360 -10.31 -9.96 -42.95
C GLY A 360 -11.09 -11.18 -43.46
N THR A 361 -10.87 -12.36 -42.87
CA THR A 361 -11.37 -13.66 -43.35
C THR A 361 -12.57 -14.22 -42.58
N ASN A 362 -13.03 -13.55 -41.51
CA ASN A 362 -14.09 -14.04 -40.64
C ASN A 362 -15.49 -13.96 -41.29
N THR A 363 -16.17 -15.09 -41.47
CA THR A 363 -17.43 -15.17 -42.24
C THR A 363 -18.59 -14.35 -41.66
N PRO A 364 -18.94 -14.36 -40.36
CA PRO A 364 -20.02 -13.51 -39.84
C PRO A 364 -19.75 -12.00 -39.95
N ALA A 365 -18.48 -11.58 -39.85
CA ALA A 365 -18.12 -10.18 -40.04
C ALA A 365 -18.22 -9.76 -41.51
N GLN A 366 -17.91 -10.66 -42.45
CA GLN A 366 -18.16 -10.46 -43.87
C GLN A 366 -19.67 -10.36 -44.16
N GLU A 367 -20.50 -11.27 -43.63
CA GLU A 367 -21.96 -11.25 -43.79
C GLU A 367 -22.61 -9.93 -43.34
N ILE A 368 -22.20 -9.39 -42.18
CA ILE A 368 -22.66 -8.08 -41.70
C ILE A 368 -22.32 -6.98 -42.71
N CYS A 369 -21.07 -6.94 -43.18
CA CYS A 369 -20.60 -5.95 -44.13
C CYS A 369 -21.21 -6.08 -45.54
N SER A 370 -21.51 -7.30 -46.00
CA SER A 370 -22.07 -7.55 -47.33
C SER A 370 -23.61 -7.51 -47.38
N SER A 371 -24.29 -7.39 -46.24
CA SER A 371 -25.76 -7.47 -46.15
C SER A 371 -26.52 -6.34 -46.88
N GLY A 372 -25.86 -5.24 -47.27
CA GLY A 372 -26.45 -4.22 -48.15
C GLY A 372 -27.78 -3.61 -47.68
N GLY A 373 -28.02 -3.54 -46.37
CA GLY A 373 -29.28 -3.05 -45.80
C GLY A 373 -30.41 -4.09 -45.64
N GLN A 374 -30.19 -5.37 -46.00
CA GLN A 374 -31.22 -6.43 -45.87
C GLN A 374 -31.68 -6.69 -44.42
N PHE A 375 -30.88 -6.31 -43.42
CA PHE A 375 -31.17 -6.56 -42.01
C PHE A 375 -31.50 -5.24 -41.27
N LEU A 376 -32.78 -4.86 -41.33
CA LEU A 376 -33.34 -3.73 -40.58
C LEU A 376 -33.55 -4.11 -39.10
N MET A 377 -32.95 -3.34 -38.20
CA MET A 377 -32.95 -3.59 -36.75
C MET A 377 -33.97 -2.72 -36.02
N CYS A 378 -34.50 -3.27 -34.91
CA CYS A 378 -35.44 -2.59 -34.04
C CYS A 378 -34.78 -1.42 -33.25
N PRO A 379 -35.56 -0.40 -32.85
CA PRO A 379 -35.01 0.81 -32.24
C PRO A 379 -34.56 0.56 -30.79
N LEU A 380 -33.33 1.00 -30.48
CA LEU A 380 -32.67 0.86 -29.18
C LEU A 380 -33.24 1.79 -28.10
N CYS A 381 -34.02 2.80 -28.49
CA CYS A 381 -34.76 3.67 -27.58
C CYS A 381 -36.15 3.97 -28.12
N ASP A 382 -37.07 4.39 -27.25
CA ASP A 382 -38.50 4.53 -27.59
C ASP A 382 -38.79 5.72 -28.52
N THR A 383 -37.81 6.61 -28.71
CA THR A 383 -37.80 7.74 -29.68
C THR A 383 -36.75 7.57 -30.79
N CYS A 384 -36.14 6.39 -30.92
CA CYS A 384 -35.11 6.11 -31.92
C CYS A 384 -35.74 5.59 -33.24
N GLY A 385 -35.09 5.88 -34.37
CA GLY A 385 -35.42 5.26 -35.65
C GLY A 385 -34.92 3.81 -35.76
N ASN A 386 -35.45 3.08 -36.74
CA ASN A 386 -34.89 1.80 -37.19
C ASN A 386 -33.52 2.05 -37.87
N TRP A 387 -32.59 1.09 -37.77
CA TRP A 387 -31.21 1.22 -38.27
C TRP A 387 -30.76 -0.04 -39.02
N ASN A 388 -29.79 0.07 -39.94
CA ASN A 388 -29.34 -1.09 -40.73
C ASN A 388 -28.08 -1.72 -40.14
N LEU A 389 -28.06 -3.06 -40.02
CA LEU A 389 -26.92 -3.78 -39.43
C LEU A 389 -25.59 -3.57 -40.18
N SER A 390 -25.64 -3.29 -41.49
CA SER A 390 -24.46 -3.04 -42.33
C SER A 390 -23.67 -1.78 -41.94
N GLU A 391 -24.32 -0.78 -41.32
CA GLU A 391 -23.67 0.46 -40.87
C GLU A 391 -22.59 0.20 -39.79
N ILE A 392 -22.69 -0.96 -39.12
CA ILE A 392 -21.87 -1.35 -37.97
C ILE A 392 -20.73 -2.31 -38.37
N CYS A 393 -20.58 -2.60 -39.66
CA CYS A 393 -19.45 -3.31 -40.27
C CYS A 393 -18.05 -3.02 -39.64
N PRO A 394 -17.61 -1.76 -39.41
CA PRO A 394 -16.32 -1.50 -38.77
C PRO A 394 -16.27 -1.99 -37.32
N MET A 395 -17.32 -1.79 -36.54
CA MET A 395 -17.41 -2.24 -35.15
C MET A 395 -17.52 -3.77 -35.07
N ALA A 396 -18.23 -4.42 -36.00
CA ALA A 396 -18.31 -5.88 -36.06
C ALA A 396 -16.94 -6.54 -36.37
N LYS A 397 -16.14 -5.91 -37.24
CA LYS A 397 -14.74 -6.33 -37.50
C LYS A 397 -13.86 -6.15 -36.25
N VAL A 398 -13.93 -5.00 -35.59
CA VAL A 398 -13.23 -4.75 -34.33
C VAL A 398 -13.71 -5.68 -33.20
N GLY A 399 -14.98 -6.08 -33.18
CA GLY A 399 -15.51 -7.04 -32.22
C GLY A 399 -14.82 -8.40 -32.32
N TYR A 400 -14.66 -8.92 -33.55
CA TYR A 400 -13.95 -10.19 -33.78
C TYR A 400 -12.51 -10.20 -33.27
N LEU A 401 -11.83 -9.05 -33.21
CA LEU A 401 -10.45 -8.95 -32.69
C LEU A 401 -10.35 -9.25 -31.19
N PHE A 402 -11.36 -8.84 -30.40
CA PHE A 402 -11.45 -9.17 -28.97
C PHE A 402 -12.12 -10.54 -28.73
N ASP A 403 -13.03 -10.91 -29.62
CA ASP A 403 -13.86 -12.11 -29.58
C ASP A 403 -13.28 -13.26 -30.44
N HIS A 404 -11.95 -13.24 -30.62
CA HIS A 404 -11.15 -14.21 -31.39
C HIS A 404 -10.88 -15.46 -30.55
N PRO A 405 -10.99 -16.70 -31.09
CA PRO A 405 -10.81 -17.93 -30.29
C PRO A 405 -9.50 -18.02 -29.48
N GLY A 406 -8.44 -17.33 -29.90
CA GLY A 406 -7.19 -17.23 -29.15
C GLY A 406 -7.30 -16.51 -27.79
N THR A 407 -8.32 -15.67 -27.55
CA THR A 407 -8.49 -15.00 -26.24
C THR A 407 -9.02 -15.95 -25.16
N VAL A 408 -9.72 -17.02 -25.55
CA VAL A 408 -10.10 -18.12 -24.65
C VAL A 408 -8.85 -18.87 -24.17
N PHE A 409 -7.94 -19.21 -25.09
CA PHE A 409 -6.62 -19.76 -24.74
C PHE A 409 -5.83 -18.80 -23.86
N PHE A 410 -5.83 -17.51 -24.18
CA PHE A 410 -5.12 -16.50 -23.39
C PHE A 410 -5.66 -16.37 -21.96
N SER A 411 -6.97 -16.47 -21.77
CA SER A 411 -7.59 -16.44 -20.43
C SER A 411 -7.14 -17.62 -19.56
N ILE A 412 -7.03 -18.82 -20.15
CA ILE A 412 -6.50 -20.02 -19.48
C ILE A 412 -5.02 -19.82 -19.12
N PHE A 413 -4.20 -19.35 -20.08
CA PHE A 413 -2.80 -19.01 -19.84
C PHE A 413 -2.65 -17.99 -18.70
N MET A 414 -3.49 -16.95 -18.69
CA MET A 414 -3.44 -15.87 -17.69
C MET A 414 -3.88 -16.33 -16.30
N SER A 415 -4.82 -17.28 -16.19
CA SER A 415 -5.15 -17.92 -14.91
C SER A 415 -3.96 -18.69 -14.33
N PHE A 416 -3.22 -19.44 -15.17
CA PHE A 416 -1.99 -20.12 -14.74
C PHE A 416 -0.85 -19.14 -14.42
N TRP A 417 -0.69 -18.09 -15.23
CA TRP A 417 0.28 -17.03 -15.00
C TRP A 417 0.06 -16.33 -13.66
N ALA A 418 -1.19 -15.99 -13.31
CA ALA A 418 -1.50 -15.25 -12.09
C ALA A 418 -1.06 -15.99 -10.81
N VAL A 419 -1.35 -17.29 -10.71
CA VAL A 419 -0.94 -18.08 -9.55
C VAL A 419 0.53 -18.46 -9.59
N THR A 420 1.10 -18.81 -10.75
CA THR A 420 2.55 -19.08 -10.82
C THR A 420 3.39 -17.85 -10.47
N PHE A 421 2.94 -16.65 -10.82
CA PHE A 421 3.50 -15.38 -10.33
C PHE A 421 3.45 -15.28 -8.80
N LEU A 422 2.32 -15.58 -8.17
CA LEU A 422 2.17 -15.51 -6.70
C LEU A 422 3.01 -16.55 -5.97
N GLU A 423 3.06 -17.80 -6.44
CA GLU A 423 3.87 -18.86 -5.83
C GLU A 423 5.37 -18.56 -5.92
N TYR A 424 5.84 -18.08 -7.09
CA TYR A 424 7.22 -17.63 -7.22
C TYR A 424 7.48 -16.33 -6.45
N TRP A 425 6.46 -15.47 -6.21
CA TRP A 425 6.59 -14.33 -5.31
C TRP A 425 6.73 -14.76 -3.85
N LYS A 426 5.89 -15.66 -3.30
CA LYS A 426 6.05 -16.20 -1.93
C LYS A 426 7.50 -16.64 -1.70
N ARG A 427 8.03 -17.42 -2.65
CA ARG A 427 9.38 -17.98 -2.63
C ARG A 427 10.48 -16.93 -2.77
N LYS A 428 10.27 -15.88 -3.57
CA LYS A 428 11.19 -14.74 -3.63
C LYS A 428 11.13 -13.90 -2.36
N ASN A 429 9.94 -13.70 -1.79
CA ASN A 429 9.73 -12.97 -0.54
C ASN A 429 10.43 -13.67 0.64
N ALA A 430 10.23 -14.98 0.84
CA ALA A 430 10.94 -15.74 1.87
C ALA A 430 12.48 -15.64 1.72
N THR A 431 12.98 -15.63 0.48
CA THR A 431 14.42 -15.42 0.21
C THR A 431 14.88 -14.01 0.57
N LEU A 432 14.09 -12.98 0.27
CA LEU A 432 14.39 -11.58 0.60
C LEU A 432 14.29 -11.31 2.10
N ALA A 433 13.20 -11.73 2.76
CA ALA A 433 12.98 -11.58 4.20
C ALA A 433 14.12 -12.21 5.02
N HIS A 434 14.67 -13.33 4.56
CA HIS A 434 15.85 -13.94 5.17
C HIS A 434 17.12 -13.13 4.92
N HIS A 435 17.39 -12.78 3.65
CA HIS A 435 18.54 -11.96 3.25
C HIS A 435 18.51 -10.57 3.91
N TRP A 436 17.33 -10.14 4.35
CA TRP A 436 17.07 -8.85 5.01
C TRP A 436 16.78 -8.95 6.52
N ASP A 437 17.12 -10.07 7.17
CA ASP A 437 17.05 -10.24 8.63
C ASP A 437 15.65 -9.98 9.25
N CYS A 438 14.59 -10.14 8.43
CA CYS A 438 13.19 -9.87 8.78
C CYS A 438 12.31 -11.14 8.83
N MET A 439 12.87 -12.33 8.59
CA MET A 439 12.18 -13.58 8.93
C MET A 439 11.75 -13.59 10.40
N ASP A 440 10.56 -14.13 10.65
CA ASP A 440 9.97 -14.33 11.98
C ASP A 440 9.69 -12.99 12.74
N PHE A 441 9.86 -11.82 12.11
CA PHE A 441 9.77 -10.50 12.76
C PHE A 441 8.40 -10.19 13.37
N GLN A 442 7.30 -10.50 12.68
CA GLN A 442 5.94 -10.22 13.19
C GLN A 442 5.57 -11.05 14.42
N GLU A 443 6.16 -12.25 14.58
CA GLU A 443 5.83 -13.17 15.68
C GLU A 443 6.75 -12.97 16.91
N ASP A 444 8.08 -12.92 16.69
CA ASP A 444 9.07 -12.88 17.78
C ASP A 444 9.42 -11.46 18.25
N GLU A 445 9.29 -10.44 17.38
CA GLU A 445 9.96 -9.14 17.57
C GLU A 445 9.06 -7.89 17.41
N GLU A 446 7.82 -7.98 16.92
CA GLU A 446 6.92 -6.81 16.79
C GLU A 446 6.31 -6.40 18.15
N ARG A 447 6.36 -5.10 18.46
CA ARG A 447 5.95 -4.53 19.75
C ARG A 447 4.52 -3.96 19.71
N PRO A 448 3.80 -3.92 20.85
CA PRO A 448 2.49 -3.28 20.92
C PRO A 448 2.60 -1.75 20.70
N ARG A 449 1.69 -1.19 19.91
CA ARG A 449 1.65 0.24 19.54
C ARG A 449 1.60 1.13 20.79
N PRO A 450 2.27 2.30 20.83
CA PRO A 450 2.24 3.22 21.97
C PRO A 450 0.81 3.60 22.41
N GLU A 451 -0.08 3.90 21.45
CA GLU A 451 -1.49 4.21 21.71
C GLU A 451 -2.21 3.05 22.42
N PHE A 452 -2.00 1.82 21.95
CA PHE A 452 -2.58 0.60 22.53
C PHE A 452 -2.04 0.36 23.95
N ALA A 453 -0.73 0.49 24.16
CA ALA A 453 -0.07 0.35 25.47
C ALA A 453 -0.42 1.47 26.49
N ALA A 454 -1.10 2.54 26.04
CA ALA A 454 -1.64 3.60 26.89
C ALA A 454 -3.16 3.45 27.16
N MET A 455 -3.94 2.96 26.19
CA MET A 455 -5.40 2.82 26.29
C MET A 455 -5.90 1.44 26.74
N ALA A 456 -5.05 0.41 26.74
CA ALA A 456 -5.44 -0.94 27.15
C ALA A 456 -6.00 -0.97 28.60
N PRO A 457 -7.18 -1.58 28.83
CA PRO A 457 -7.84 -1.58 30.14
C PRO A 457 -7.17 -2.52 31.16
N HIS A 458 -6.46 -3.55 30.68
CA HIS A 458 -5.91 -4.62 31.50
C HIS A 458 -4.47 -4.94 31.11
N MET A 459 -3.77 -5.62 32.02
CA MET A 459 -2.43 -6.17 31.81
C MET A 459 -2.50 -7.67 32.12
N GLU A 460 -2.09 -8.51 31.18
CA GLU A 460 -2.14 -9.97 31.29
C GLU A 460 -0.75 -10.57 31.04
N GLN A 461 -0.48 -11.77 31.54
CA GLN A 461 0.83 -12.40 31.42
C GLN A 461 0.89 -13.24 30.15
N ASN A 462 1.81 -12.91 29.24
CA ASN A 462 2.02 -13.64 28.00
C ASN A 462 2.52 -15.07 28.33
N PRO A 463 1.86 -16.13 27.84
CA PRO A 463 2.19 -17.52 28.19
C PRO A 463 3.51 -18.01 27.57
N VAL A 464 4.05 -17.33 26.56
CA VAL A 464 5.31 -17.69 25.89
C VAL A 464 6.49 -16.95 26.51
N THR A 465 6.40 -15.62 26.68
CA THR A 465 7.50 -14.80 27.21
C THR A 465 7.52 -14.71 28.74
N GLY A 466 6.40 -15.02 29.40
CA GLY A 466 6.23 -14.82 30.84
C GLY A 466 6.12 -13.35 31.27
N VAL A 467 6.17 -12.39 30.34
CA VAL A 467 6.12 -10.94 30.62
C VAL A 467 4.66 -10.48 30.78
N LYS A 468 4.41 -9.47 31.63
CA LYS A 468 3.11 -8.82 31.72
C LYS A 468 2.97 -7.74 30.65
N GLU A 469 1.98 -7.87 29.79
CA GLU A 469 1.75 -7.04 28.61
C GLU A 469 0.35 -6.39 28.61
N PRO A 470 0.16 -5.25 27.92
CA PRO A 470 -1.15 -4.64 27.76
C PRO A 470 -2.08 -5.58 26.97
N TYR A 471 -3.28 -5.84 27.49
CA TYR A 471 -4.27 -6.71 26.87
C TYR A 471 -5.63 -6.03 26.70
N PHE A 472 -6.34 -6.42 25.64
CA PHE A 472 -7.68 -5.92 25.30
C PHE A 472 -8.58 -7.11 24.91
N PRO A 473 -9.72 -7.34 25.61
CA PRO A 473 -10.54 -8.53 25.43
C PRO A 473 -11.01 -8.78 23.99
N GLU A 474 -10.79 -10.00 23.51
CA GLU A 474 -11.14 -10.40 22.13
C GLU A 474 -12.64 -10.30 21.84
N ARG A 475 -13.51 -10.58 22.82
CA ARG A 475 -14.97 -10.47 22.65
C ARG A 475 -15.42 -9.04 22.37
N ASP A 476 -14.83 -8.07 23.07
CA ASP A 476 -15.09 -6.66 22.84
C ASP A 476 -14.50 -6.20 21.50
N ARG A 477 -13.32 -6.73 21.11
CA ARG A 477 -12.71 -6.44 19.81
C ARG A 477 -13.56 -6.97 18.67
N LEU A 478 -14.03 -8.21 18.76
CA LEU A 478 -14.90 -8.83 17.77
C LEU A 478 -16.23 -8.07 17.64
N SER A 479 -16.83 -7.63 18.76
CA SER A 479 -18.03 -6.79 18.73
C SER A 479 -17.80 -5.45 17.98
N ARG A 480 -16.64 -4.81 18.18
CA ARG A 480 -16.26 -3.60 17.42
C ARG A 480 -16.02 -3.90 15.94
N ILE A 481 -15.25 -4.95 15.62
CA ILE A 481 -14.95 -5.35 14.23
C ILE A 481 -16.23 -5.71 13.48
N LEU A 482 -17.17 -6.42 14.11
CA LEU A 482 -18.49 -6.70 13.52
C LEU A 482 -19.27 -5.40 13.26
N THR A 483 -19.31 -4.49 14.23
CA THR A 483 -19.96 -3.17 14.06
C THR A 483 -19.31 -2.35 12.94
N GLY A 484 -17.97 -2.37 12.84
CA GLY A 484 -17.20 -1.77 11.76
C GLY A 484 -17.52 -2.38 10.39
N SER A 485 -17.58 -3.71 10.29
CA SER A 485 -17.95 -4.41 9.05
C SER A 485 -19.36 -4.06 8.57
N MET A 486 -20.32 -3.88 9.49
CA MET A 486 -21.68 -3.43 9.13
C MET A 486 -21.68 -2.01 8.56
N ALA A 487 -20.85 -1.10 9.10
CA ALA A 487 -20.67 0.24 8.52
C ALA A 487 -20.07 0.19 7.10
N ILE A 488 -19.13 -0.75 6.86
CA ILE A 488 -18.56 -0.97 5.52
C ILE A 488 -19.62 -1.49 4.55
N ILE A 489 -20.41 -2.50 4.94
CA ILE A 489 -21.49 -3.06 4.11
C ILE A 489 -22.49 -1.97 3.71
N ILE A 490 -22.86 -1.07 4.63
CA ILE A 490 -23.71 0.09 4.34
C ILE A 490 -23.06 1.00 3.27
N MET A 491 -21.77 1.29 3.38
CA MET A 491 -21.05 2.09 2.38
C MET A 491 -20.96 1.40 1.01
N LEU A 492 -20.80 0.08 0.95
CA LEU A 492 -20.83 -0.67 -0.31
C LEU A 492 -22.21 -0.60 -0.99
N CYS A 493 -23.29 -0.72 -0.22
CA CYS A 493 -24.66 -0.50 -0.73
C CYS A 493 -24.84 0.93 -1.28
N VAL A 494 -24.25 1.94 -0.63
CA VAL A 494 -24.28 3.33 -1.10
C VAL A 494 -23.54 3.50 -2.44
N VAL A 495 -22.39 2.85 -2.65
CA VAL A 495 -21.70 2.84 -3.95
C VAL A 495 -22.58 2.26 -5.06
N MET A 496 -23.27 1.14 -4.79
CA MET A 496 -24.17 0.51 -5.76
C MET A 496 -25.38 1.42 -6.10
N ILE A 497 -25.91 2.17 -5.12
CA ILE A 497 -26.97 3.17 -5.35
C ILE A 497 -26.46 4.31 -6.24
N PHE A 498 -25.23 4.80 -6.02
CA PHE A 498 -24.65 5.84 -6.88
C PHE A 498 -24.40 5.35 -8.30
N LEU A 499 -23.92 4.11 -8.50
CA LEU A 499 -23.75 3.51 -9.83
C LEU A 499 -25.09 3.43 -10.60
N VAL A 500 -26.17 2.97 -9.94
CA VAL A 500 -27.50 2.95 -10.56
C VAL A 500 -27.98 4.38 -10.86
N SER A 501 -27.68 5.34 -10.00
CA SER A 501 -28.01 6.76 -10.22
C SER A 501 -27.27 7.37 -11.41
N VAL A 502 -26.01 7.00 -11.65
CA VAL A 502 -25.21 7.43 -12.82
C VAL A 502 -25.75 6.84 -14.14
N ILE A 503 -26.20 5.58 -14.11
CA ILE A 503 -26.85 4.92 -15.26
C ILE A 503 -28.20 5.58 -15.55
N MET A 504 -29.02 5.84 -14.52
CA MET A 504 -30.28 6.59 -14.68
C MET A 504 -30.04 8.01 -15.22
N TYR A 505 -29.02 8.71 -14.73
CA TYR A 505 -28.62 10.03 -15.23
C TYR A 505 -28.27 10.01 -16.73
N ARG A 506 -27.51 9.00 -17.19
CA ARG A 506 -27.19 8.80 -18.61
C ARG A 506 -28.45 8.67 -19.46
N GLY A 507 -29.39 7.82 -19.05
CA GLY A 507 -30.68 7.64 -19.73
C GLY A 507 -31.49 8.93 -19.80
N ILE A 508 -31.63 9.63 -18.66
CA ILE A 508 -32.36 10.90 -18.57
C ILE A 508 -31.74 11.97 -19.47
N VAL A 509 -30.41 12.16 -19.43
CA VAL A 509 -29.72 13.16 -20.28
C VAL A 509 -29.91 12.84 -21.77
N SER A 510 -29.81 11.57 -22.17
CA SER A 510 -30.06 11.16 -23.55
C SER A 510 -31.49 11.53 -23.98
N THR A 511 -32.51 11.17 -23.20
CA THR A 511 -33.92 11.48 -23.48
C THR A 511 -34.18 12.99 -23.53
N MET A 512 -33.61 13.77 -22.61
CA MET A 512 -33.75 15.24 -22.58
C MET A 512 -33.11 15.91 -23.81
N MET A 513 -31.93 15.46 -24.24
CA MET A 513 -31.27 16.00 -25.44
C MET A 513 -32.07 15.69 -26.72
N TYR A 514 -32.70 14.51 -26.83
CA TYR A 514 -33.63 14.22 -27.94
C TYR A 514 -34.85 15.14 -27.92
N HIS A 515 -35.45 15.41 -26.75
CA HIS A 515 -36.61 16.29 -26.64
C HIS A 515 -36.29 17.79 -26.84
N THR A 516 -35.01 18.17 -26.96
CA THR A 516 -34.57 19.56 -27.17
C THR A 516 -34.69 20.02 -28.63
N GLY A 517 -35.00 19.13 -29.58
CA GLY A 517 -35.40 19.46 -30.96
C GLY A 517 -34.30 20.01 -31.90
N ASN A 518 -33.13 20.37 -31.38
CA ASN A 518 -31.98 20.82 -32.18
C ASN A 518 -31.29 19.63 -32.86
N THR A 519 -31.25 19.63 -34.20
CA THR A 519 -30.71 18.52 -35.02
C THR A 519 -29.27 18.10 -34.65
N ILE A 520 -28.41 19.06 -34.30
CA ILE A 520 -27.02 18.81 -33.86
C ILE A 520 -27.00 18.12 -32.48
N LEU A 521 -27.86 18.52 -31.55
CA LEU A 521 -27.97 17.89 -30.23
C LEU A 521 -28.60 16.50 -30.32
N MET A 522 -29.60 16.30 -31.19
CA MET A 522 -30.23 14.98 -31.40
C MET A 522 -29.26 13.97 -32.04
N THR A 523 -28.43 14.39 -33.00
CA THR A 523 -27.44 13.51 -33.65
C THR A 523 -26.24 13.19 -32.75
N GLN A 524 -25.90 14.06 -31.79
CA GLN A 524 -24.81 13.82 -30.83
C GLN A 524 -25.29 13.41 -29.42
N ALA A 525 -26.59 13.24 -29.20
CA ALA A 525 -27.19 13.01 -27.87
C ALA A 525 -26.53 11.84 -27.10
N GLY A 526 -26.32 10.70 -27.77
CA GLY A 526 -25.69 9.52 -27.17
C GLY A 526 -24.22 9.76 -26.77
N ASN A 527 -23.46 10.49 -27.60
CA ASN A 527 -22.06 10.83 -27.31
C ASN A 527 -21.96 11.82 -26.14
N ILE A 528 -22.80 12.87 -26.15
CA ILE A 528 -22.85 13.89 -25.08
C ILE A 528 -23.26 13.24 -23.75
N ALA A 529 -24.30 12.40 -23.74
CA ALA A 529 -24.76 11.68 -22.55
C ALA A 529 -23.73 10.67 -22.01
N ASN A 530 -22.96 10.02 -22.90
CA ASN A 530 -21.87 9.14 -22.49
C ASN A 530 -20.72 9.94 -21.83
N ILE A 531 -20.31 11.06 -22.44
CA ILE A 531 -19.23 11.92 -21.90
C ILE A 531 -19.64 12.53 -20.56
N SER A 532 -20.86 13.09 -20.44
CA SER A 532 -21.33 13.69 -19.18
C SER A 532 -21.49 12.64 -18.08
N SER A 533 -22.02 11.45 -18.39
CA SER A 533 -22.12 10.32 -17.46
C SER A 533 -20.73 9.90 -16.96
N CYS A 534 -19.73 9.76 -17.84
CA CYS A 534 -18.35 9.44 -17.46
C CYS A 534 -17.73 10.52 -16.55
N MET A 535 -17.96 11.80 -16.82
CA MET A 535 -17.46 12.89 -15.97
C MET A 535 -18.12 12.89 -14.58
N VAL A 536 -19.44 12.72 -14.50
CA VAL A 536 -20.17 12.62 -13.22
C VAL A 536 -19.69 11.39 -12.43
N ASN A 537 -19.51 10.25 -13.08
CA ASN A 537 -19.00 9.03 -12.46
C ASN A 537 -17.60 9.24 -11.87
N LEU A 538 -16.69 9.86 -12.62
CA LEU A 538 -15.32 10.14 -12.16
C LEU A 538 -15.31 11.08 -10.94
N VAL A 539 -16.13 12.13 -10.94
CA VAL A 539 -16.25 13.05 -9.78
C VAL A 539 -16.79 12.33 -8.54
N LEU A 540 -17.77 11.45 -8.70
CA LEU A 540 -18.31 10.64 -7.61
C LEU A 540 -17.27 9.65 -7.05
N ILE A 541 -16.56 8.93 -7.92
CA ILE A 541 -15.48 7.99 -7.54
C ILE A 541 -14.42 8.70 -6.69
N LEU A 542 -13.96 9.88 -7.12
CA LEU A 542 -12.93 10.66 -6.42
C LEU A 542 -13.42 11.19 -5.07
N LEU A 543 -14.65 11.71 -4.99
CA LEU A 543 -15.21 12.25 -3.76
C LEU A 543 -15.50 11.14 -2.73
N MET A 544 -16.06 10.01 -3.17
CA MET A 544 -16.38 8.88 -2.28
C MET A 544 -15.12 8.19 -1.76
N SER A 545 -14.06 8.12 -2.57
CA SER A 545 -12.72 7.67 -2.15
C SER A 545 -12.21 8.44 -0.93
N GLN A 546 -12.18 9.78 -0.98
CA GLN A 546 -11.70 10.62 0.12
C GLN A 546 -12.54 10.47 1.40
N VAL A 547 -13.86 10.40 1.26
CA VAL A 547 -14.78 10.19 2.40
C VAL A 547 -14.56 8.82 3.03
N TYR A 548 -14.36 7.78 2.22
CA TYR A 548 -14.17 6.42 2.73
C TYR A 548 -12.82 6.25 3.45
N THR A 549 -11.70 6.72 2.90
CA THR A 549 -10.38 6.56 3.54
C THR A 549 -10.35 7.20 4.93
N SER A 550 -10.96 8.39 5.08
CA SER A 550 -11.07 9.05 6.40
C SER A 550 -12.10 8.39 7.34
N LEU A 551 -13.02 7.56 6.83
CA LEU A 551 -13.90 6.72 7.66
C LEU A 551 -13.16 5.44 8.11
N ALA A 552 -12.45 4.77 7.20
CA ALA A 552 -11.67 3.56 7.47
C ALA A 552 -10.56 3.80 8.51
N GLU A 553 -9.87 4.94 8.44
CA GLU A 553 -8.91 5.40 9.46
C GLU A 553 -9.55 5.45 10.86
N LYS A 554 -10.72 6.08 10.98
CA LYS A 554 -11.44 6.24 12.26
C LYS A 554 -11.97 4.91 12.80
N LEU A 555 -12.52 4.06 11.93
CA LEU A 555 -12.98 2.71 12.31
C LEU A 555 -11.81 1.84 12.79
N THR A 556 -10.69 1.82 12.07
CA THR A 556 -9.55 0.95 12.41
C THR A 556 -8.80 1.42 13.67
N ARG A 557 -8.83 2.73 14.00
CA ARG A 557 -8.43 3.23 15.33
C ARG A 557 -9.39 2.77 16.43
N TRP A 558 -10.70 2.83 16.22
CA TRP A 558 -11.70 2.40 17.20
C TRP A 558 -11.66 0.89 17.52
N GLU A 559 -11.25 0.07 16.54
CA GLU A 559 -11.08 -1.39 16.68
C GLU A 559 -9.90 -1.81 17.58
N MET A 560 -8.97 -0.92 17.93
CA MET A 560 -7.87 -1.15 18.89
C MET A 560 -7.01 -2.40 18.60
N HIS A 561 -6.28 -2.37 17.49
CA HIS A 561 -5.27 -3.37 17.12
C HIS A 561 -4.00 -3.27 18.01
N ARG A 562 -3.37 -4.42 18.30
CA ARG A 562 -2.22 -4.52 19.23
C ARG A 562 -0.94 -3.96 18.60
N THR A 563 -0.58 -4.43 17.42
CA THR A 563 0.68 -4.09 16.73
C THR A 563 0.44 -3.18 15.52
N GLN A 564 1.51 -2.61 14.94
CA GLN A 564 1.39 -1.64 13.84
C GLN A 564 1.02 -2.35 12.54
N THR A 565 1.64 -3.50 12.24
CA THR A 565 1.29 -4.32 11.08
C THR A 565 -0.20 -4.69 11.10
N GLN A 566 -0.72 -5.20 12.22
CA GLN A 566 -2.16 -5.51 12.38
C GLN A 566 -3.08 -4.30 12.18
N HIS A 567 -2.62 -3.08 12.49
CA HIS A 567 -3.40 -1.86 12.29
C HIS A 567 -3.42 -1.44 10.81
N GLU A 568 -2.27 -1.51 10.14
CA GLU A 568 -2.13 -1.20 8.71
C GLU A 568 -2.83 -2.24 7.82
N ASP A 569 -2.73 -3.53 8.15
CA ASP A 569 -3.47 -4.62 7.50
C ASP A 569 -4.98 -4.42 7.58
N ALA A 570 -5.48 -4.17 8.80
CA ALA A 570 -6.90 -3.98 9.04
C ALA A 570 -7.43 -2.68 8.42
N PHE A 571 -6.59 -1.67 8.19
CA PHE A 571 -6.94 -0.47 7.43
C PHE A 571 -6.95 -0.78 5.93
N THR A 572 -5.87 -1.38 5.43
CA THR A 572 -5.64 -1.76 4.03
C THR A 572 -6.76 -2.61 3.47
N PHE A 573 -7.16 -3.66 4.20
CA PHE A 573 -8.25 -4.55 3.79
C PHE A 573 -9.59 -3.81 3.59
N LYS A 574 -9.91 -2.86 4.49
CA LYS A 574 -11.15 -2.07 4.41
C LYS A 574 -11.15 -1.14 3.21
N VAL A 575 -10.06 -0.36 3.05
CA VAL A 575 -9.93 0.57 1.93
C VAL A 575 -9.90 -0.19 0.60
N PHE A 576 -9.17 -1.30 0.51
CA PHE A 576 -9.16 -2.14 -0.69
C PHE A 576 -10.56 -2.64 -1.08
N ILE A 577 -11.34 -3.21 -0.14
CA ILE A 577 -12.70 -3.70 -0.44
C ILE A 577 -13.58 -2.59 -1.01
N PHE A 578 -13.51 -1.39 -0.44
CA PHE A 578 -14.26 -0.25 -0.95
C PHE A 578 -13.78 0.18 -2.33
N GLN A 579 -12.47 0.35 -2.54
CA GLN A 579 -11.92 0.80 -3.82
C GLN A 579 -12.16 -0.23 -4.93
N PHE A 580 -12.10 -1.52 -4.61
CA PHE A 580 -12.47 -2.60 -5.52
C PHE A 580 -13.91 -2.43 -6.01
N VAL A 581 -14.90 -2.27 -5.11
CA VAL A 581 -16.30 -2.05 -5.53
C VAL A 581 -16.45 -0.70 -6.26
N ASN A 582 -15.77 0.36 -5.82
CA ASN A 582 -15.81 1.69 -6.43
C ASN A 582 -15.33 1.68 -7.90
N PHE A 583 -14.19 1.02 -8.19
CA PHE A 583 -13.59 0.97 -9.53
C PHE A 583 -14.15 -0.15 -10.42
N TYR A 584 -14.47 -1.32 -9.88
CA TYR A 584 -14.83 -2.51 -10.68
C TYR A 584 -16.33 -2.64 -10.95
N SER A 585 -17.20 -2.03 -10.13
CA SER A 585 -18.65 -2.21 -10.26
C SER A 585 -19.22 -1.76 -11.61
N SER A 586 -18.65 -0.72 -12.24
CA SER A 586 -19.07 -0.26 -13.57
C SER A 586 -18.66 -1.24 -14.70
N PRO A 587 -17.39 -1.69 -14.80
CA PRO A 587 -17.03 -2.83 -15.66
C PRO A 587 -17.87 -4.09 -15.40
N PHE A 588 -18.15 -4.47 -14.14
CA PHE A 588 -19.01 -5.62 -13.82
C PHE A 588 -20.47 -5.44 -14.31
N TYR A 589 -21.02 -4.23 -14.23
CA TYR A 589 -22.34 -3.91 -14.78
C TYR A 589 -22.39 -4.10 -16.30
N VAL A 590 -21.41 -3.56 -17.04
CA VAL A 590 -21.32 -3.69 -18.51
C VAL A 590 -21.06 -5.14 -18.94
N ALA A 591 -20.28 -5.89 -18.16
CA ALA A 591 -19.99 -7.30 -18.44
C ALA A 591 -21.21 -8.22 -18.34
N PHE A 592 -22.04 -8.07 -17.28
CA PHE A 592 -23.01 -9.11 -16.89
C PHE A 592 -24.47 -8.67 -16.81
N PHE A 593 -24.74 -7.37 -16.60
CA PHE A 593 -26.10 -6.87 -16.34
C PHE A 593 -26.68 -6.09 -17.52
N LYS A 594 -25.86 -5.28 -18.21
CA LYS A 594 -26.28 -4.52 -19.40
C LYS A 594 -26.77 -5.43 -20.52
N GLY A 595 -27.83 -5.04 -21.22
CA GLY A 595 -28.44 -5.82 -22.31
C GLY A 595 -29.13 -7.13 -21.90
N ARG A 596 -28.85 -7.72 -20.72
CA ARG A 596 -29.35 -9.05 -20.34
C ARG A 596 -30.82 -9.06 -19.91
N PHE A 597 -31.31 -7.95 -19.35
CA PHE A 597 -32.63 -7.82 -18.72
C PHE A 597 -33.59 -6.86 -19.46
N VAL A 598 -33.39 -6.63 -20.75
CA VAL A 598 -34.18 -5.63 -21.52
C VAL A 598 -35.53 -6.16 -22.02
N GLY A 599 -35.68 -7.48 -22.23
CA GLY A 599 -36.97 -8.10 -22.58
C GLY A 599 -37.06 -8.50 -24.06
N TYR A 600 -38.02 -7.93 -24.79
CA TYR A 600 -38.19 -8.04 -26.26
C TYR A 600 -39.13 -6.93 -26.77
N PRO A 601 -39.13 -6.59 -28.08
CA PRO A 601 -40.02 -5.58 -28.65
C PRO A 601 -41.49 -5.86 -28.33
N GLY A 602 -42.17 -4.86 -27.75
CA GLY A 602 -43.54 -4.95 -27.23
C GLY A 602 -43.63 -5.20 -25.72
N GLN A 603 -42.65 -5.87 -25.09
CA GLN A 603 -42.63 -6.13 -23.65
C GLN A 603 -41.21 -5.91 -23.09
N TYR A 604 -40.84 -4.64 -22.95
CA TYR A 604 -39.56 -4.22 -22.38
C TYR A 604 -39.56 -4.24 -20.84
N GLY A 605 -38.44 -4.65 -20.25
CA GLY A 605 -38.17 -4.51 -18.83
C GLY A 605 -37.97 -3.04 -18.46
N LYS A 606 -38.74 -2.55 -17.48
CA LYS A 606 -38.67 -1.17 -16.99
C LYS A 606 -38.16 -1.12 -15.56
N LEU A 607 -37.08 -0.37 -15.32
CA LEU A 607 -36.55 -0.06 -13.99
C LEU A 607 -36.94 1.37 -13.63
N LEU A 608 -37.66 1.55 -12.52
CA LEU A 608 -38.13 2.86 -12.03
C LEU A 608 -38.85 3.71 -13.13
N GLY A 609 -39.57 3.03 -14.02
CA GLY A 609 -40.32 3.63 -15.13
C GLY A 609 -39.57 3.75 -16.46
N MET A 610 -38.24 3.69 -16.48
CA MET A 610 -37.42 3.78 -17.70
C MET A 610 -37.08 2.41 -18.28
N ARG A 611 -36.92 2.31 -19.61
CA ARG A 611 -36.44 1.10 -20.30
C ARG A 611 -34.99 0.78 -19.90
N ASN A 612 -34.69 -0.49 -19.62
CA ASN A 612 -33.33 -0.95 -19.33
C ASN A 612 -32.37 -0.75 -20.52
N GLU A 613 -31.09 -0.44 -20.27
CA GLU A 613 -30.09 -0.24 -21.33
C GLU A 613 -29.78 -1.52 -22.13
N ASP A 614 -29.99 -1.46 -23.44
CA ASP A 614 -29.44 -2.40 -24.42
C ASP A 614 -27.91 -2.23 -24.55
N CYS A 615 -27.20 -3.27 -24.99
CA CYS A 615 -25.81 -3.12 -25.45
C CYS A 615 -25.77 -2.20 -26.68
N GLY A 616 -24.72 -1.39 -26.81
CA GLY A 616 -24.44 -0.68 -28.06
C GLY A 616 -24.26 -1.64 -29.25
N PRO A 617 -24.36 -1.13 -30.50
CA PRO A 617 -24.46 -1.98 -31.70
C PRO A 617 -23.25 -2.90 -31.96
N GLY A 618 -22.07 -2.59 -31.41
CA GLY A 618 -20.90 -3.48 -31.44
C GLY A 618 -20.93 -4.65 -30.44
N GLY A 619 -21.91 -4.69 -29.53
CA GLY A 619 -22.00 -5.64 -28.43
C GLY A 619 -21.25 -5.18 -27.16
N CYS A 620 -21.73 -5.62 -25.99
CA CYS A 620 -21.20 -5.18 -24.69
C CYS A 620 -19.71 -5.52 -24.46
N LEU A 621 -19.15 -6.55 -25.13
CA LEU A 621 -17.72 -6.87 -25.00
C LEU A 621 -16.81 -5.75 -25.53
N ILE A 622 -17.19 -5.07 -26.62
CA ILE A 622 -16.43 -3.93 -27.15
C ILE A 622 -16.55 -2.73 -26.21
N GLU A 623 -17.76 -2.46 -25.68
CA GLU A 623 -17.97 -1.39 -24.70
C GLU A 623 -17.11 -1.62 -23.45
N LEU A 624 -17.05 -2.86 -22.95
CA LEU A 624 -16.20 -3.26 -21.84
C LEU A 624 -14.71 -3.09 -22.17
N ALA A 625 -14.23 -3.54 -23.34
CA ALA A 625 -12.84 -3.37 -23.76
C ALA A 625 -12.45 -1.87 -23.90
N GLN A 626 -13.35 -1.04 -24.44
CA GLN A 626 -13.16 0.42 -24.51
C GLN A 626 -13.13 1.06 -23.12
N GLN A 627 -14.03 0.66 -22.22
CA GLN A 627 -14.05 1.15 -20.84
C GLN A 627 -12.77 0.76 -20.09
N LEU A 628 -12.31 -0.49 -20.23
CA LEU A 628 -11.07 -0.97 -19.63
C LEU A 628 -9.84 -0.25 -20.20
N PHE A 629 -9.80 0.03 -21.50
CA PHE A 629 -8.74 0.86 -22.08
C PHE A 629 -8.75 2.29 -21.51
N ILE A 630 -9.91 2.93 -21.40
CA ILE A 630 -10.05 4.28 -20.82
C ILE A 630 -9.67 4.30 -19.33
N ILE A 631 -10.05 3.29 -18.56
CA ILE A 631 -9.68 3.18 -17.14
C ILE A 631 -8.17 2.90 -17.02
N MET A 632 -7.67 1.81 -17.61
CA MET A 632 -6.30 1.34 -17.40
C MET A 632 -5.24 2.21 -18.07
N VAL A 633 -5.49 2.78 -19.26
CA VAL A 633 -4.51 3.65 -19.94
C VAL A 633 -4.79 5.13 -19.60
N GLY A 634 -6.05 5.53 -19.55
CA GLY A 634 -6.45 6.93 -19.30
C GLY A 634 -6.24 7.36 -17.85
N LYS A 635 -6.60 6.54 -16.85
CA LYS A 635 -6.26 6.83 -15.45
C LYS A 635 -4.74 6.92 -15.30
N GLN A 636 -4.00 5.98 -15.88
CA GLN A 636 -2.56 5.88 -15.68
C GLN A 636 -1.80 7.08 -16.24
N ILE A 637 -2.07 7.50 -17.48
CA ILE A 637 -1.48 8.73 -18.05
C ILE A 637 -1.77 9.93 -17.12
N VAL A 638 -2.95 10.00 -16.50
CA VAL A 638 -3.28 11.04 -15.52
C VAL A 638 -2.56 10.85 -14.18
N SER A 639 -2.41 9.62 -13.66
CA SER A 639 -1.63 9.27 -12.46
C SER A 639 -0.19 9.72 -12.62
N ASN A 640 0.54 9.21 -13.61
CA ASN A 640 1.96 9.49 -13.81
C ASN A 640 2.23 10.99 -14.08
N ILE A 641 1.28 11.71 -14.70
CA ILE A 641 1.35 13.18 -14.84
C ILE A 641 1.11 13.89 -13.49
N GLN A 642 0.14 13.46 -12.70
CA GLN A 642 -0.11 14.01 -11.35
C GLN A 642 1.06 13.71 -10.42
N GLU A 643 1.57 12.49 -10.43
CA GLU A 643 2.72 12.01 -9.66
C GLU A 643 4.01 12.79 -10.01
N PHE A 644 4.22 13.14 -11.28
CA PHE A 644 5.37 13.97 -11.66
C PHE A 644 5.17 15.46 -11.30
N LEU A 645 3.98 16.02 -11.54
CA LEU A 645 3.74 17.46 -11.41
C LEU A 645 3.34 17.91 -9.99
N ILE A 646 2.60 17.12 -9.23
CA ILE A 646 2.11 17.50 -7.90
C ILE A 646 3.26 17.63 -6.89
N PRO A 647 4.26 16.73 -6.82
CA PRO A 647 5.44 16.92 -5.97
C PRO A 647 6.22 18.17 -6.37
N LYS A 648 6.57 18.33 -7.65
CA LYS A 648 7.26 19.54 -8.14
C LYS A 648 6.50 20.83 -7.78
N LEU A 649 5.17 20.81 -7.82
CA LEU A 649 4.33 21.95 -7.45
C LEU A 649 4.16 22.14 -5.92
N LYS A 650 4.05 21.06 -5.12
CA LYS A 650 4.08 21.07 -3.65
C LYS A 650 5.42 21.67 -3.18
N SER A 651 6.53 21.12 -3.66
CA SER A 651 7.92 21.55 -3.44
C SER A 651 8.12 23.03 -3.80
N TRP A 652 7.76 23.45 -5.01
CA TRP A 652 7.84 24.87 -5.43
C TRP A 652 6.99 25.82 -4.58
N ARG A 653 5.79 25.40 -4.12
CA ARG A 653 4.96 26.18 -3.18
C ARG A 653 5.62 26.27 -1.80
N GLN A 654 6.23 25.18 -1.32
CA GLN A 654 6.93 25.09 -0.04
C GLN A 654 8.21 25.94 -0.02
N LYS A 655 9.05 25.84 -1.06
CA LYS A 655 10.22 26.72 -1.25
C LYS A 655 9.82 28.19 -1.33
N ARG A 656 8.73 28.54 -2.04
CA ARG A 656 8.17 29.91 -2.05
C ARG A 656 7.60 30.36 -0.70
N LYS A 657 7.10 29.45 0.14
CA LYS A 657 6.68 29.74 1.52
C LYS A 657 7.89 30.03 2.41
N LEU A 658 8.94 29.20 2.35
CA LEU A 658 10.16 29.35 3.16
C LEU A 658 11.01 30.55 2.73
N ALA A 659 11.18 30.81 1.43
CA ALA A 659 11.89 31.98 0.92
C ALA A 659 11.23 33.32 1.35
N ARG A 660 9.91 33.33 1.55
CA ARG A 660 9.19 34.49 2.15
C ARG A 660 9.42 34.64 3.66
N VAL A 661 9.88 33.59 4.35
CA VAL A 661 10.31 33.65 5.75
C VAL A 661 11.79 34.06 5.83
N ARG A 662 12.70 33.46 5.07
CA ARG A 662 14.15 33.79 5.03
C ARG A 662 14.49 35.19 4.46
N GLY A 663 13.54 36.13 4.43
CA GLY A 663 13.75 37.50 3.96
C GLY A 663 14.91 38.17 4.70
N ALA A 664 15.85 38.72 3.95
CA ALA A 664 17.16 39.28 4.37
C ALA A 664 18.28 38.27 4.72
N GLN A 665 18.02 37.01 5.07
CA GLN A 665 19.07 36.00 5.34
C GLN A 665 19.53 35.25 4.07
N ILE A 666 19.72 35.99 2.97
CA ILE A 666 20.04 35.42 1.64
C ILE A 666 21.54 35.13 1.46
N CYS A 667 22.40 35.65 2.35
CA CYS A 667 23.87 35.61 2.19
C CYS A 667 24.58 34.40 2.85
N GLN A 668 23.85 33.40 3.35
CA GLN A 668 24.41 32.13 3.82
C GLN A 668 23.85 30.98 2.99
N GLU A 669 24.70 30.00 2.67
CA GLU A 669 24.26 28.74 2.05
C GLU A 669 23.29 28.00 3.01
N PRO A 670 22.22 27.37 2.48
CA PRO A 670 21.24 26.70 3.31
C PRO A 670 21.86 25.50 4.03
N LYS A 671 21.58 25.36 5.34
CA LYS A 671 22.02 24.20 6.13
C LYS A 671 21.19 22.96 5.77
N ARG A 672 21.79 21.76 5.86
CA ARG A 672 21.19 20.49 5.36
C ARG A 672 19.77 20.21 5.88
N TRP A 673 19.49 20.46 7.16
CA TRP A 673 18.14 20.29 7.72
C TRP A 673 17.12 21.32 7.24
N GLU A 674 17.55 22.47 6.73
CA GLU A 674 16.67 23.45 6.08
C GLU A 674 16.35 23.04 4.64
N GLU A 675 17.32 22.46 3.91
CA GLU A 675 17.10 21.87 2.59
C GLU A 675 16.12 20.68 2.67
N ASP A 676 16.33 19.77 3.61
CA ASP A 676 15.41 18.64 3.83
C ASP A 676 14.04 19.11 4.38
N TYR A 677 13.98 20.23 5.12
CA TYR A 677 12.68 20.81 5.50
C TYR A 677 11.93 21.45 4.31
N GLU A 678 12.63 21.87 3.24
CA GLU A 678 11.99 22.28 1.97
C GLU A 678 11.37 21.09 1.19
N LEU A 679 11.80 19.85 1.44
CA LEU A 679 11.27 18.63 0.81
C LEU A 679 9.89 18.22 1.37
N ILE A 680 9.20 17.36 0.63
CA ILE A 680 7.82 16.94 0.92
C ILE A 680 7.83 15.75 1.89
N GLU A 681 6.82 15.66 2.74
CA GLU A 681 6.62 14.54 3.64
C GLU A 681 6.21 13.27 2.86
N CYS A 682 6.78 12.12 3.21
CA CYS A 682 6.42 10.85 2.59
C CYS A 682 5.06 10.40 3.16
N GLU A 683 4.01 10.44 2.34
CA GLU A 683 2.62 10.17 2.77
C GLU A 683 2.33 8.66 2.96
N GLY A 684 3.24 7.77 2.53
CA GLY A 684 3.23 6.33 2.81
C GLY A 684 3.83 5.50 1.68
N LEU A 685 3.39 4.24 1.60
CA LEU A 685 3.47 3.34 0.42
C LEU A 685 2.08 2.76 0.07
N PHE A 686 1.02 3.20 0.76
CA PHE A 686 -0.29 2.56 0.71
C PHE A 686 -0.99 2.76 -0.63
N GLU A 687 -0.98 4.00 -1.15
CA GLU A 687 -1.62 4.33 -2.43
C GLU A 687 -0.82 3.72 -3.60
N GLU A 688 0.51 3.64 -3.48
CA GLU A 688 1.42 2.99 -4.42
C GLU A 688 1.11 1.49 -4.59
N TYR A 689 1.01 0.73 -3.48
CA TYR A 689 0.56 -0.67 -3.54
C TYR A 689 -0.89 -0.78 -4.04
N LEU A 690 -1.80 0.10 -3.60
CA LEU A 690 -3.20 0.10 -4.02
C LEU A 690 -3.34 0.27 -5.54
N GLU A 691 -2.60 1.21 -6.15
CA GLU A 691 -2.54 1.44 -7.59
C GLU A 691 -2.16 0.16 -8.34
N MET A 692 -1.05 -0.46 -7.94
CA MET A 692 -0.49 -1.65 -8.61
C MET A 692 -1.34 -2.92 -8.41
N VAL A 693 -1.98 -3.07 -7.25
CA VAL A 693 -2.89 -4.19 -6.95
C VAL A 693 -4.23 -4.02 -7.68
N LEU A 694 -4.76 -2.79 -7.77
CA LEU A 694 -5.90 -2.49 -8.65
C LEU A 694 -5.54 -2.73 -10.12
N GLN A 695 -4.31 -2.44 -10.55
CA GLN A 695 -3.83 -2.75 -11.91
C GLN A 695 -3.80 -4.28 -12.16
N PHE A 696 -3.27 -5.07 -11.21
CA PHE A 696 -3.24 -6.54 -11.30
C PHE A 696 -4.63 -7.15 -11.48
N GLY A 697 -5.62 -6.66 -10.71
CA GLY A 697 -7.01 -7.12 -10.84
C GLY A 697 -7.61 -6.80 -12.23
N PHE A 698 -7.32 -5.64 -12.83
CA PHE A 698 -7.83 -5.31 -14.18
C PHE A 698 -7.23 -6.22 -15.25
N ILE A 699 -5.93 -6.52 -15.13
CA ILE A 699 -5.20 -7.42 -16.04
C ILE A 699 -5.71 -8.85 -15.97
N THR A 700 -6.12 -9.32 -14.78
CA THR A 700 -6.52 -10.71 -14.56
C THR A 700 -8.03 -10.92 -14.73
N ILE A 701 -8.87 -10.13 -14.07
CA ILE A 701 -10.33 -10.35 -13.99
C ILE A 701 -11.05 -10.18 -15.33
N PHE A 702 -10.59 -9.27 -16.19
CA PHE A 702 -11.25 -8.95 -17.47
C PHE A 702 -10.41 -9.34 -18.71
N VAL A 703 -9.43 -10.23 -18.56
CA VAL A 703 -8.46 -10.51 -19.63
C VAL A 703 -9.08 -11.11 -20.90
N ALA A 704 -10.20 -11.83 -20.75
CA ALA A 704 -11.01 -12.33 -21.87
C ALA A 704 -11.54 -11.21 -22.78
N ALA A 705 -11.74 -9.99 -22.27
CA ALA A 705 -12.24 -8.85 -23.03
C ALA A 705 -11.12 -7.99 -23.66
N PHE A 706 -9.92 -7.97 -23.08
CA PHE A 706 -8.82 -7.10 -23.54
C PHE A 706 -7.44 -7.79 -23.45
N PRO A 707 -7.01 -8.55 -24.46
CA PRO A 707 -5.77 -9.33 -24.42
C PRO A 707 -4.49 -8.48 -24.41
N LEU A 708 -4.58 -7.18 -24.71
CA LEU A 708 -3.45 -6.25 -24.59
C LEU A 708 -3.25 -5.70 -23.17
N ALA A 709 -4.10 -6.04 -22.19
CA ALA A 709 -3.98 -5.51 -20.81
C ALA A 709 -2.56 -5.62 -20.22
N PRO A 710 -1.86 -6.79 -20.30
CA PRO A 710 -0.51 -6.90 -19.74
C PRO A 710 0.54 -6.04 -20.47
N LEU A 711 0.34 -5.68 -21.75
CA LEU A 711 1.29 -4.86 -22.50
C LEU A 711 1.28 -3.41 -21.99
N PHE A 712 0.09 -2.83 -21.81
CA PHE A 712 -0.02 -1.47 -21.26
C PHE A 712 0.41 -1.42 -19.79
N ALA A 713 0.11 -2.46 -19.01
CA ALA A 713 0.61 -2.61 -17.65
C ALA A 713 2.15 -2.72 -17.57
N LEU A 714 2.77 -3.52 -18.44
CA LEU A 714 4.23 -3.63 -18.53
C LEU A 714 4.88 -2.29 -18.87
N LEU A 715 4.31 -1.56 -19.83
CA LEU A 715 4.76 -0.21 -20.19
C LEU A 715 4.58 0.77 -19.04
N ASN A 716 3.50 0.69 -18.27
CA ASN A 716 3.31 1.51 -17.08
C ASN A 716 4.36 1.23 -16.02
N ASN A 717 4.45 -0.01 -15.52
CA ASN A 717 5.35 -0.35 -14.41
C ASN A 717 6.81 0.05 -14.71
N TRP A 718 7.24 0.01 -15.98
CA TRP A 718 8.57 0.45 -16.38
C TRP A 718 8.81 1.95 -16.15
N VAL A 719 7.78 2.77 -16.39
CA VAL A 719 7.77 4.20 -16.08
C VAL A 719 7.64 4.40 -14.57
N GLU A 720 6.72 3.69 -13.93
CA GLU A 720 6.42 3.76 -12.48
C GLU A 720 7.67 3.56 -11.62
N ILE A 721 8.43 2.48 -11.85
CA ILE A 721 9.68 2.16 -11.13
C ILE A 721 10.67 3.33 -11.13
N ARG A 722 10.66 4.17 -12.17
CA ARG A 722 11.58 5.31 -12.31
C ARG A 722 10.98 6.63 -11.79
N LEU A 723 9.66 6.82 -11.89
CA LEU A 723 8.97 7.93 -11.22
C LEU A 723 9.08 7.80 -9.70
N ASP A 724 8.74 6.63 -9.14
CA ASP A 724 8.90 6.33 -7.72
C ASP A 724 10.35 6.48 -7.25
N ALA A 725 11.32 5.90 -7.97
CA ALA A 725 12.73 6.04 -7.62
C ALA A 725 13.18 7.50 -7.58
N GLN A 726 12.69 8.33 -8.52
CA GLN A 726 12.97 9.77 -8.53
C GLN A 726 12.23 10.53 -7.41
N LYS A 727 10.98 10.13 -7.10
CA LYS A 727 10.15 10.67 -6.01
C LYS A 727 10.85 10.50 -4.65
N PHE A 728 11.28 9.27 -4.34
CA PHE A 728 12.00 8.92 -3.12
C PHE A 728 13.42 9.51 -3.04
N ALA A 729 14.16 9.62 -4.16
CA ALA A 729 15.53 10.16 -4.14
C ALA A 729 15.58 11.70 -4.04
N CYS A 730 14.66 12.41 -4.68
CA CYS A 730 14.76 13.85 -4.95
C CYS A 730 13.68 14.75 -4.31
N GLU A 731 12.41 14.30 -4.19
CA GLU A 731 11.30 15.17 -3.78
C GLU A 731 10.80 14.93 -2.35
N TYR A 732 10.86 13.68 -1.89
CA TYR A 732 10.53 13.33 -0.50
C TYR A 732 11.69 13.55 0.47
N ARG A 733 11.33 13.89 1.72
CA ARG A 733 12.16 13.69 2.91
C ARG A 733 12.41 12.20 3.11
N ARG A 734 13.53 11.85 3.75
CA ARG A 734 13.86 10.48 4.12
C ARG A 734 12.77 9.91 5.05
N PRO A 735 12.06 8.83 4.68
CA PRO A 735 11.18 8.12 5.61
C PRO A 735 12.00 7.49 6.75
N VAL A 736 11.33 7.14 7.85
CA VAL A 736 11.94 6.31 8.89
C VAL A 736 12.07 4.88 8.36
N ALA A 737 13.19 4.22 8.66
CA ALA A 737 13.44 2.85 8.21
C ALA A 737 12.62 1.85 9.03
N GLU A 738 11.53 1.36 8.44
CA GLU A 738 10.67 0.32 9.00
C GLU A 738 11.03 -1.08 8.47
N ARG A 739 11.00 -2.07 9.36
CA ARG A 739 11.12 -3.49 8.98
C ARG A 739 9.78 -4.01 8.47
N ALA A 740 9.85 -4.84 7.44
CA ALA A 740 8.74 -5.66 6.97
C ALA A 740 9.29 -7.02 6.53
N GLN A 741 8.51 -8.09 6.70
CA GLN A 741 8.87 -9.46 6.28
C GLN A 741 8.21 -9.86 4.96
N ASP A 742 7.18 -9.13 4.55
CA ASP A 742 6.27 -9.43 3.45
C ASP A 742 5.65 -8.14 2.89
N ILE A 743 4.81 -8.29 1.85
CA ILE A 743 3.94 -7.22 1.33
C ILE A 743 2.64 -7.06 2.15
N SER A 744 2.63 -7.53 3.41
CA SER A 744 1.44 -7.47 4.29
C SER A 744 0.19 -8.12 3.65
N VAL A 745 -1.01 -7.70 4.06
CA VAL A 745 -2.31 -8.19 3.51
C VAL A 745 -2.44 -8.07 1.97
N TRP A 746 -1.60 -7.30 1.27
CA TRP A 746 -1.62 -7.25 -0.20
C TRP A 746 -1.40 -8.61 -0.85
N PHE A 747 -0.63 -9.53 -0.23
CA PHE A 747 -0.49 -10.89 -0.78
C PHE A 747 -1.81 -11.65 -0.79
N PHE A 748 -2.55 -11.63 0.35
CA PHE A 748 -3.86 -12.25 0.47
C PHE A 748 -4.88 -11.64 -0.50
N ILE A 749 -4.85 -10.31 -0.68
CA ILE A 749 -5.68 -9.61 -1.66
C ILE A 749 -5.39 -10.11 -3.09
N LEU A 750 -4.12 -10.26 -3.47
CA LEU A 750 -3.73 -10.72 -4.80
C LEU A 750 -4.13 -12.17 -5.09
N ASP A 751 -4.04 -13.06 -4.10
CA ASP A 751 -4.54 -14.45 -4.19
C ASP A 751 -6.06 -14.48 -4.39
N VAL A 752 -6.82 -13.76 -3.56
CA VAL A 752 -8.29 -13.65 -3.71
C VAL A 752 -8.67 -13.06 -5.08
N LEU A 753 -7.94 -12.06 -5.58
CA LEU A 753 -8.13 -11.52 -6.93
C LEU A 753 -7.84 -12.58 -8.02
N ALA A 754 -6.77 -13.36 -7.89
CA ALA A 754 -6.43 -14.43 -8.82
C ALA A 754 -7.53 -15.50 -8.86
N GLN A 755 -8.05 -15.94 -7.71
CA GLN A 755 -9.14 -16.91 -7.61
C GLN A 755 -10.45 -16.36 -8.22
N ILE A 756 -10.81 -15.11 -7.92
CA ILE A 756 -11.97 -14.43 -8.54
C ILE A 756 -11.80 -14.34 -10.07
N SER A 757 -10.58 -14.09 -10.57
CA SER A 757 -10.33 -13.95 -12.01
C SER A 757 -10.66 -15.20 -12.82
N VAL A 758 -10.45 -16.40 -12.26
CA VAL A 758 -10.81 -17.67 -12.91
C VAL A 758 -12.32 -17.73 -13.19
N ILE A 759 -13.11 -17.41 -12.15
CA ILE A 759 -14.58 -17.42 -12.21
C ILE A 759 -15.06 -16.33 -13.17
N VAL A 760 -14.58 -15.09 -13.05
CA VAL A 760 -15.05 -13.98 -13.88
C VAL A 760 -14.73 -14.18 -15.36
N ASN A 761 -13.54 -14.68 -15.72
CA ASN A 761 -13.23 -15.00 -17.12
C ASN A 761 -14.12 -16.13 -17.67
N ALA A 762 -14.41 -17.17 -16.88
CA ALA A 762 -15.33 -18.23 -17.29
C ALA A 762 -16.74 -17.67 -17.60
N PHE A 763 -17.25 -16.77 -16.75
CA PHE A 763 -18.53 -16.10 -16.96
C PHE A 763 -18.51 -15.11 -18.15
N LEU A 764 -17.42 -14.37 -18.38
CA LEU A 764 -17.25 -13.48 -19.54
C LEU A 764 -17.29 -14.26 -20.87
N ILE A 765 -16.53 -15.35 -20.96
CA ILE A 765 -16.47 -16.21 -22.16
C ILE A 765 -17.81 -16.93 -22.38
N ALA A 766 -18.51 -17.30 -21.30
CA ALA A 766 -19.82 -17.92 -21.42
C ALA A 766 -20.93 -16.94 -21.85
N PHE A 767 -21.08 -15.80 -21.17
CA PHE A 767 -22.26 -14.94 -21.31
C PHE A 767 -22.05 -13.68 -22.15
N THR A 768 -20.87 -13.06 -22.09
CA THR A 768 -20.58 -11.74 -22.71
C THR A 768 -19.99 -11.90 -24.11
N SER A 769 -19.22 -12.96 -24.34
CA SER A 769 -18.68 -13.36 -25.66
C SER A 769 -19.71 -14.10 -26.52
N ASP A 770 -19.58 -13.98 -27.85
CA ASP A 770 -20.33 -14.77 -28.84
C ASP A 770 -19.64 -16.11 -29.19
N PHE A 771 -18.54 -16.47 -28.50
CA PHE A 771 -17.77 -17.71 -28.76
C PHE A 771 -18.61 -18.99 -28.69
N LEU A 772 -19.29 -19.26 -27.56
CA LEU A 772 -20.11 -20.47 -27.40
C LEU A 772 -21.32 -20.52 -28.37
N PRO A 773 -22.06 -19.43 -28.63
CA PRO A 773 -23.07 -19.38 -29.71
C PRO A 773 -22.53 -19.77 -31.09
N ARG A 774 -21.35 -19.27 -31.49
CA ARG A 774 -20.71 -19.61 -32.77
C ARG A 774 -20.31 -21.09 -32.81
N LEU A 775 -19.66 -21.59 -31.75
CA LEU A 775 -19.21 -22.98 -31.65
C LEU A 775 -20.38 -23.97 -31.71
N LEU A 776 -21.51 -23.67 -31.04
CA LEU A 776 -22.72 -24.49 -31.11
C LEU A 776 -23.33 -24.50 -32.53
N TYR A 777 -23.33 -23.36 -33.23
CA TYR A 777 -23.81 -23.29 -34.61
C TYR A 777 -22.92 -24.07 -35.58
N GLN A 778 -21.59 -24.04 -35.38
CA GLN A 778 -20.64 -24.84 -36.17
C GLN A 778 -20.83 -26.35 -35.99
N TYR A 779 -21.32 -26.77 -34.83
CA TYR A 779 -21.57 -28.18 -34.52
C TYR A 779 -22.95 -28.66 -35.00
N GLU A 780 -24.00 -27.84 -34.89
CA GLU A 780 -25.38 -28.25 -35.23
C GLU A 780 -25.85 -27.87 -36.65
N TYR A 781 -25.22 -26.90 -37.33
CA TYR A 781 -25.73 -26.34 -38.60
C TYR A 781 -24.68 -26.24 -39.71
N ASP A 782 -23.65 -25.39 -39.57
CA ASP A 782 -22.56 -25.26 -40.57
C ASP A 782 -21.21 -24.90 -39.94
N SER A 783 -20.25 -25.80 -40.15
CA SER A 783 -18.81 -25.63 -39.92
C SER A 783 -18.22 -24.26 -40.32
N HIS A 784 -18.68 -23.67 -41.44
CA HIS A 784 -18.18 -22.41 -41.98
C HIS A 784 -18.95 -21.16 -41.52
N LEU A 785 -19.88 -21.30 -40.56
CA LEU A 785 -20.71 -20.23 -39.99
C LEU A 785 -21.62 -19.50 -41.02
N ARG A 786 -21.88 -20.08 -42.19
CA ARG A 786 -22.68 -19.42 -43.24
C ARG A 786 -24.15 -19.32 -42.81
N GLY A 787 -24.70 -18.11 -42.86
CA GLY A 787 -26.05 -17.80 -42.40
C GLY A 787 -26.17 -17.59 -40.89
N TYR A 788 -25.06 -17.62 -40.13
CA TYR A 788 -25.06 -17.41 -38.67
C TYR A 788 -25.72 -16.07 -38.28
N VAL A 789 -25.48 -15.00 -39.06
CA VAL A 789 -26.09 -13.69 -38.81
C VAL A 789 -27.60 -13.74 -39.04
N ASN A 790 -28.07 -14.46 -40.05
CA ASN A 790 -29.50 -14.62 -40.30
C ASN A 790 -30.20 -15.48 -39.24
N PHE A 791 -29.52 -16.50 -38.69
CA PHE A 791 -30.04 -17.38 -37.63
C PHE A 791 -30.10 -16.73 -36.24
N THR A 792 -29.17 -15.82 -35.92
CA THR A 792 -29.09 -15.15 -34.60
C THR A 792 -30.05 -13.97 -34.44
N LEU A 793 -30.82 -13.63 -35.47
CA LEU A 793 -31.74 -12.49 -35.52
C LEU A 793 -33.20 -12.95 -35.50
N ALA A 794 -33.88 -12.75 -34.37
CA ALA A 794 -35.33 -12.94 -34.28
C ALA A 794 -36.09 -11.79 -34.95
N TYR A 795 -37.28 -12.10 -35.47
CA TYR A 795 -38.25 -11.10 -35.91
C TYR A 795 -39.04 -10.54 -34.71
N ALA A 796 -39.34 -9.24 -34.72
CA ALA A 796 -40.23 -8.64 -33.75
C ALA A 796 -41.63 -9.30 -33.78
N PRO A 797 -42.33 -9.45 -32.64
CA PRO A 797 -43.69 -9.98 -32.63
C PRO A 797 -44.64 -9.13 -33.50
N PRO A 798 -45.66 -9.75 -34.14
CA PRO A 798 -46.56 -9.03 -35.04
C PRO A 798 -47.23 -7.83 -34.37
N SER A 799 -47.63 -7.95 -33.10
CA SER A 799 -48.22 -6.84 -32.33
C SER A 799 -47.34 -5.58 -32.19
N PHE A 800 -46.02 -5.68 -32.36
CA PHE A 800 -45.10 -4.54 -32.42
C PHE A 800 -44.86 -4.05 -33.86
N ALA A 801 -44.87 -4.97 -34.83
CA ALA A 801 -44.75 -4.64 -36.25
C ALA A 801 -46.01 -3.90 -36.75
N ASP A 802 -47.20 -4.32 -36.33
CA ASP A 802 -48.48 -3.70 -36.65
C ASP A 802 -48.57 -2.26 -36.12
N SER A 803 -48.09 -2.01 -34.90
CA SER A 803 -48.09 -0.64 -34.34
C SER A 803 -47.12 0.30 -35.07
N ASN A 804 -45.93 -0.20 -35.43
CA ASN A 804 -44.87 0.61 -36.04
C ASN A 804 -44.82 0.51 -37.58
N HIS A 805 -45.80 -0.15 -38.20
CA HIS A 805 -45.96 -0.33 -39.65
C HIS A 805 -44.70 -0.91 -40.36
N THR A 806 -43.77 -1.50 -39.61
CA THR A 806 -42.47 -1.95 -40.09
C THR A 806 -42.02 -3.19 -39.31
N MET A 807 -41.64 -4.25 -40.03
CA MET A 807 -41.12 -5.47 -39.44
C MET A 807 -39.61 -5.36 -39.23
N CYS A 808 -39.19 -5.20 -37.98
CA CYS A 808 -37.78 -5.12 -37.58
C CYS A 808 -37.26 -6.43 -36.97
N ARG A 809 -35.93 -6.60 -36.92
CA ARG A 809 -35.24 -7.72 -36.29
C ARG A 809 -34.45 -7.31 -35.04
N TYR A 810 -34.15 -8.26 -34.17
CA TYR A 810 -33.32 -8.07 -32.97
C TYR A 810 -32.54 -9.34 -32.60
N LYS A 811 -31.40 -9.20 -31.92
CA LYS A 811 -30.52 -10.33 -31.55
C LYS A 811 -31.10 -11.09 -30.35
N ALA A 812 -31.84 -12.15 -30.61
CA ALA A 812 -32.41 -13.05 -29.60
C ALA A 812 -32.71 -14.44 -30.17
N PHE A 813 -32.66 -15.47 -29.31
CA PHE A 813 -33.01 -16.85 -29.68
C PHE A 813 -34.50 -17.15 -29.40
N ARG A 814 -35.39 -16.32 -29.93
CA ARG A 814 -36.85 -16.36 -29.71
C ARG A 814 -37.62 -16.65 -31.00
N ASP A 815 -38.77 -17.29 -30.86
CA ASP A 815 -39.74 -17.48 -31.95
C ASP A 815 -40.52 -16.17 -32.22
N PRO A 816 -41.21 -16.03 -33.37
CA PRO A 816 -42.06 -14.86 -33.67
C PRO A 816 -43.19 -14.60 -32.66
N HIS A 817 -43.57 -15.60 -31.87
CA HIS A 817 -44.55 -15.47 -30.78
C HIS A 817 -43.93 -15.00 -29.44
N GLY A 818 -42.61 -14.76 -29.39
CA GLY A 818 -41.89 -14.28 -28.21
C GLY A 818 -41.39 -15.36 -27.25
N SER A 819 -41.75 -16.63 -27.47
CA SER A 819 -41.22 -17.79 -26.75
C SER A 819 -39.72 -17.99 -26.96
N GLN A 820 -39.06 -18.67 -26.02
CA GLN A 820 -37.64 -19.02 -26.14
C GLN A 820 -37.49 -20.33 -26.91
N THR A 821 -36.66 -20.33 -27.96
CA THR A 821 -36.38 -21.51 -28.78
C THR A 821 -35.70 -22.64 -27.98
N LEU A 822 -35.76 -23.88 -28.50
CA LEU A 822 -34.96 -24.99 -27.96
C LEU A 822 -33.44 -24.68 -27.99
N PHE A 823 -32.97 -23.93 -29.00
CA PHE A 823 -31.57 -23.51 -29.10
C PHE A 823 -31.13 -22.64 -27.92
N TYR A 824 -32.00 -21.74 -27.42
CA TYR A 824 -31.71 -20.94 -26.21
C TYR A 824 -31.40 -21.83 -25.01
N TRP A 825 -32.20 -22.89 -24.79
CA TRP A 825 -32.03 -23.80 -23.66
C TRP A 825 -30.81 -24.71 -23.81
N LYS A 826 -30.53 -25.22 -25.02
CA LYS A 826 -29.26 -25.93 -25.32
C LYS A 826 -28.05 -25.05 -25.02
N LEU A 827 -28.04 -23.82 -25.53
CA LEU A 827 -26.97 -22.85 -25.34
C LEU A 827 -26.79 -22.49 -23.86
N LEU A 828 -27.87 -22.37 -23.09
CA LEU A 828 -27.80 -22.12 -21.65
C LEU A 828 -27.18 -23.31 -20.89
N ALA A 829 -27.55 -24.55 -21.23
CA ALA A 829 -26.94 -25.73 -20.64
C ALA A 829 -25.44 -25.84 -20.95
N ILE A 830 -25.04 -25.56 -22.20
CA ILE A 830 -23.63 -25.55 -22.63
C ILE A 830 -22.84 -24.42 -21.95
N ARG A 831 -23.43 -23.24 -21.76
CA ARG A 831 -22.82 -22.13 -21.00
C ARG A 831 -22.50 -22.53 -19.56
N LEU A 832 -23.46 -23.15 -18.86
CA LEU A 832 -23.26 -23.59 -17.48
C LEU A 832 -22.26 -24.74 -17.39
N GLY A 833 -22.33 -25.71 -18.31
CA GLY A 833 -21.36 -26.82 -18.39
C GLY A 833 -19.93 -26.33 -18.69
N PHE A 834 -19.77 -25.33 -19.56
CA PHE A 834 -18.48 -24.71 -19.86
C PHE A 834 -17.89 -24.01 -18.62
N ILE A 835 -18.68 -23.24 -17.87
CA ILE A 835 -18.22 -22.57 -16.64
C ILE A 835 -17.71 -23.61 -15.64
N ILE A 836 -18.51 -24.63 -15.34
CA ILE A 836 -18.14 -25.69 -14.40
C ILE A 836 -16.85 -26.40 -14.85
N ALA A 837 -16.74 -26.76 -16.12
CA ALA A 837 -15.56 -27.43 -16.66
C ALA A 837 -14.29 -26.55 -16.62
N PHE A 838 -14.40 -25.29 -17.03
CA PHE A 838 -13.30 -24.32 -17.01
C PHE A 838 -12.80 -24.10 -15.56
N GLU A 839 -13.72 -23.82 -14.64
CA GLU A 839 -13.46 -23.58 -13.23
C GLU A 839 -12.74 -24.77 -12.58
N HIS A 840 -13.28 -25.99 -12.75
CA HIS A 840 -12.73 -27.18 -12.09
C HIS A 840 -11.38 -27.60 -12.69
N VAL A 841 -11.19 -27.51 -14.02
CA VAL A 841 -9.91 -27.83 -14.66
C VAL A 841 -8.83 -26.85 -14.25
N VAL A 842 -9.13 -25.55 -14.22
CA VAL A 842 -8.17 -24.53 -13.79
C VAL A 842 -7.84 -24.72 -12.30
N PHE A 843 -8.83 -24.73 -11.39
CA PHE A 843 -8.54 -24.90 -9.95
C PHE A 843 -7.85 -26.23 -9.59
N PHE A 844 -8.09 -27.31 -10.32
CA PHE A 844 -7.35 -28.57 -10.14
C PHE A 844 -5.86 -28.39 -10.50
N CYS A 845 -5.58 -27.83 -11.68
CA CYS A 845 -4.21 -27.60 -12.14
C CYS A 845 -3.49 -26.53 -11.29
N LEU A 846 -4.21 -25.56 -10.72
CA LEU A 846 -3.65 -24.58 -9.78
C LEU A 846 -3.20 -25.24 -8.47
N ARG A 847 -4.03 -26.10 -7.87
CA ARG A 847 -3.64 -26.88 -6.68
C ARG A 847 -2.50 -27.86 -6.95
N LEU A 848 -2.35 -28.34 -8.19
CA LEU A 848 -1.22 -29.15 -8.60
C LEU A 848 0.08 -28.33 -8.65
N ILE A 849 0.03 -27.06 -9.06
CA ILE A 849 1.19 -26.15 -9.09
C ILE A 849 1.66 -25.83 -7.66
N ASP A 850 0.74 -25.46 -6.78
CA ASP A 850 0.93 -25.25 -5.33
C ASP A 850 1.63 -26.47 -4.68
N TRP A 851 1.10 -27.67 -4.90
CA TRP A 851 1.71 -28.92 -4.41
C TRP A 851 3.11 -29.23 -4.97
N LEU A 852 3.44 -28.75 -6.18
CA LEU A 852 4.73 -28.99 -6.84
C LEU A 852 5.82 -27.95 -6.52
N VAL A 853 5.44 -26.73 -6.11
CA VAL A 853 6.36 -25.61 -5.90
C VAL A 853 6.38 -25.22 -4.42
N PRO A 854 7.34 -25.74 -3.62
CA PRO A 854 7.39 -25.43 -2.19
C PRO A 854 7.71 -23.94 -1.94
N ASP A 855 6.98 -23.32 -1.00
CA ASP A 855 7.11 -21.89 -0.67
C ASP A 855 8.56 -21.52 -0.31
N VAL A 856 9.23 -22.34 0.51
CA VAL A 856 10.61 -22.13 0.92
C VAL A 856 11.56 -22.92 0.02
N PRO A 857 12.57 -22.29 -0.63
CA PRO A 857 13.54 -23.02 -1.42
C PRO A 857 14.47 -23.84 -0.52
N LYS A 858 14.68 -25.12 -0.87
CA LYS A 858 15.53 -26.06 -0.08
C LYS A 858 16.95 -25.56 0.21
N SER A 859 17.53 -24.73 -0.67
CA SER A 859 18.83 -24.08 -0.44
C SER A 859 18.79 -23.07 0.71
N LEU A 860 17.68 -22.33 0.84
CA LEU A 860 17.44 -21.38 1.93
C LEU A 860 17.13 -22.11 3.23
N GLU A 861 16.36 -23.20 3.18
CA GLU A 861 16.10 -24.05 4.36
C GLU A 861 17.40 -24.58 4.99
N VAL A 862 18.39 -24.95 4.16
CA VAL A 862 19.74 -25.33 4.62
C VAL A 862 20.54 -24.13 5.13
N LYS A 863 20.41 -22.94 4.52
CA LYS A 863 21.02 -21.68 5.01
C LYS A 863 20.52 -21.33 6.42
N ILE A 864 19.19 -21.30 6.62
CA ILE A 864 18.53 -21.10 7.93
C ILE A 864 19.07 -22.06 8.99
N LYS A 865 19.13 -23.36 8.68
CA LYS A 865 19.58 -24.39 9.63
C LYS A 865 21.05 -24.23 10.00
N ARG A 866 21.91 -23.83 9.05
CA ARG A 866 23.33 -23.54 9.32
C ARG A 866 23.50 -22.30 10.18
N GLU A 867 22.73 -21.25 9.93
CA GLU A 867 22.80 -20.00 10.70
C GLU A 867 22.28 -20.17 12.12
N ARG A 868 21.12 -20.82 12.30
CA ARG A 868 20.59 -21.17 13.62
C ARG A 868 21.52 -22.14 14.38
N TYR A 869 22.41 -22.87 13.71
CA TYR A 869 23.49 -23.65 14.34
C TYR A 869 24.67 -22.76 14.78
N LEU A 870 25.21 -21.94 13.87
CA LEU A 870 26.36 -21.05 14.17
C LEU A 870 26.02 -20.02 15.26
N ALA A 871 24.83 -19.43 15.23
CA ALA A 871 24.36 -18.51 16.26
C ALA A 871 24.21 -19.22 17.63
N LYS A 872 23.76 -20.48 17.66
CA LYS A 872 23.74 -21.28 18.90
C LYS A 872 25.14 -21.54 19.43
N GLN A 873 26.10 -21.88 18.56
CA GLN A 873 27.50 -22.12 18.95
C GLN A 873 28.11 -20.84 19.56
N ALA A 874 28.10 -19.72 18.83
CA ALA A 874 28.65 -18.44 19.31
C ALA A 874 28.00 -17.94 20.62
N LEU A 875 26.73 -18.32 20.87
CA LEU A 875 26.04 -18.04 22.12
C LEU A 875 26.32 -19.07 23.23
N ALA A 876 26.75 -20.29 22.92
CA ALA A 876 26.95 -21.37 23.88
C ALA A 876 28.31 -21.34 24.59
N ASP A 877 29.40 -20.90 23.94
CA ASP A 877 30.79 -21.11 24.42
C ASP A 877 31.08 -20.67 25.88
N ASN A 878 30.32 -19.69 26.41
CA ASN A 878 30.44 -19.27 27.82
C ASN A 878 30.10 -20.40 28.81
N GLN A 879 29.31 -21.39 28.41
CA GLN A 879 28.91 -22.52 29.26
C GLN A 879 30.09 -23.48 29.46
N ASP A 880 30.91 -23.73 28.44
CA ASP A 880 32.13 -24.52 28.56
C ASP A 880 33.25 -23.77 29.30
N VAL A 881 33.32 -22.44 29.15
CA VAL A 881 34.24 -21.61 29.97
C VAL A 881 33.83 -21.61 31.45
N LEU A 882 32.53 -21.53 31.76
CA LEU A 882 32.04 -21.65 33.14
C LEU A 882 32.24 -23.07 33.71
N LEU A 883 32.04 -24.12 32.92
CA LEU A 883 32.27 -25.51 33.34
C LEU A 883 33.76 -25.80 33.56
N THR A 884 34.65 -25.27 32.73
CA THR A 884 36.10 -25.41 32.93
C THR A 884 36.61 -24.56 34.09
N GLN A 885 36.11 -23.33 34.30
CA GLN A 885 36.44 -22.56 35.51
C GLN A 885 35.92 -23.22 36.79
N ALA A 886 34.71 -23.82 36.77
CA ALA A 886 34.19 -24.61 37.88
C ALA A 886 35.05 -25.87 38.14
N ALA A 887 35.59 -26.50 37.11
CA ALA A 887 36.51 -27.64 37.23
C ALA A 887 37.93 -27.25 37.73
N PHE A 888 38.28 -25.96 37.73
CA PHE A 888 39.59 -25.45 38.20
C PHE A 888 39.61 -24.95 39.66
N TYR A 889 38.48 -25.03 40.37
CA TYR A 889 38.47 -24.92 41.83
C TYR A 889 38.54 -26.33 42.48
N PRO A 890 39.73 -26.80 42.92
CA PRO A 890 39.77 -27.93 43.84
C PRO A 890 39.09 -27.53 45.15
N ALA A 891 38.26 -28.42 45.69
CA ALA A 891 37.64 -28.20 47.00
C ALA A 891 38.72 -28.16 48.09
N ALA A 892 38.61 -27.16 48.98
CA ALA A 892 39.44 -26.94 50.16
C ALA A 892 38.54 -26.82 51.40
#